data_AF-A0EEA7-F1
#
_entry.id   AF-A0EEA7-F1
#
_cell.length_a   1.000
_cell.length_b   1.000
_cell.length_c   1.000
_cell.angle_alpha   90.00
_cell.angle_beta   90.00
_cell.angle_gamma   90.00
#
_symmetry.space_group_name_H-M   'P 1'
#
loop_
_entity.id
_entity.type
_entity.pdbx_description
1 polymer ?
#
loop_
_entity_poly.entity_id
_entity_poly.type
_entity_poly.pdbx_seq_one_letter_code
_entity_poly.pdbx_strand_id
1 'polypeptide(L)'
;MFNLKDLTIQTVLPNLVKRWDLEGFQAFHLCPIQEVSHSLYAIKDHLSIKYFRDFEELHNFIQSSKKIFFIDVVLNHTAKESQWLDDEECVYNERTVPQLTSALELDFALEQVQKYEDIEKVIKAFRIEEYFQIDLRKIDWMEFQVENENANSDDDDDDDDNIFMESNQEKNIKLIEMYLSNFGVSRYGVSFNFRRFQQELGTHQLTVSQILKALKCINEKQFKRAKQYEAESIANNQAHYQKYGCVQKYFYKLKSWYAAYNGYVDNIDPEEDFVTSQNFHYLRHTVNKWNVIKLRYGNKRDTPLLLNRMKQYICQMARYFHGIRLDNCHGTPLTVSQYLLKHARMENPKLLVFAELFGCSYKQQIKYMSKLGLNGQVDELFYCRNASAIVHKLQTCAFIPQISGPYRLIYDQTHDNQPPIVSSQGPGYLMSLVSALSFSSQFKGTTKLVDEFYDKHISCVYENRYYPQINQQLYDIEKRPITFMWKHTPPISSSSNQGAALPKVVKLKGSFDNWQQEYFLQNDQENPKYFTCQIELSPGVYEYKYIIDDVWTVDENQQTNHMNNIIEIKPIKAYSSLTFIRQLTQNQISHTYMESIHEQVMIITRCQEDHLQNETIVICLRPIIRKIKLYSKISSILYQYSFQYSGKETQNLDDEIKVKEHYIDVTTSYAKINDDILSINAPTSCVIILQCEPILEIQKLNEFLLTPFNCDDDMNLLYQPLINHYEVPGCGVLCYSGLYGVLRFINKIETLKDPFIQHIREGDWLIDYLCDNHSCLVPILTIIKQLPSVFKPHYFIKCIKHIVQSIEDKYTQHREIFFKQIDILSSYFTNYDFIKGRETFMSFKGILILTNKVVEAKALIFKYGNLMQHGLIPNSLKPLRYNTRDTCFWWIKAIRDYVTYTDDFSIISLLQEQIQCIFQSHATGIKFKEIYVNDDTDKEGLVVELKLDSETGFIMGGNYKNCLTWMDKMGSGTLNKGYPAASRDGAPIECTALLKACLDFIGKMHQQNKFTYPGIKLMNRTVTWRAWSDFICQHFEKSYYIPVDPSYYSEYQVIEKHVRRKGIYRDIFRCSKPRSEYQLRPNSCIAIALAPELFQKNHVIHHLALIESNLMSLNSLGLSTLDPIASEYSGKYIQLTDRFNAQDGFSIHNGSEFVFLLGYYLKALLKIHKQDIKKEIFYAYLAPIKQHLKEYYSLPDFTDYNGQLSEFAQKSSILSIALLKEAIFDLEEFSQKLQK
;
A
#
# COMPACT_ATOMS: atom_id res chain seq x y z
N MET A 1 -30.00 -2.36 -18.06
CA MET A 1 -28.68 -1.75 -17.78
C MET A 1 -27.65 -2.86 -17.92
N PHE A 2 -26.66 -2.71 -18.79
CA PHE A 2 -25.58 -3.69 -18.89
C PHE A 2 -24.61 -3.51 -17.72
N ASN A 3 -24.18 -4.59 -17.08
CA ASN A 3 -22.98 -4.56 -16.26
C ASN A 3 -21.79 -4.40 -17.20
N LEU A 4 -21.11 -3.26 -17.12
CA LEU A 4 -20.03 -2.90 -18.06
C LEU A 4 -18.88 -3.93 -18.10
N LYS A 5 -18.71 -4.73 -17.04
CA LYS A 5 -17.69 -5.80 -16.93
C LYS A 5 -17.98 -7.03 -17.79
N ASP A 6 -19.23 -7.22 -18.20
CA ASP A 6 -19.66 -8.37 -18.99
C ASP A 6 -19.63 -8.09 -20.50
N LEU A 7 -19.26 -6.85 -20.87
CA LEU A 7 -19.15 -6.43 -22.27
C LEU A 7 -17.82 -6.89 -22.89
N THR A 8 -17.94 -7.40 -24.12
CA THR A 8 -16.79 -7.59 -25.01
C THR A 8 -16.81 -6.49 -26.06
N ILE A 9 -15.72 -5.72 -26.12
CA ILE A 9 -15.51 -4.60 -27.03
C ILE A 9 -14.74 -5.13 -28.25
N GLN A 10 -15.37 -5.15 -29.42
CA GLN A 10 -14.69 -5.54 -30.65
C GLN A 10 -14.10 -4.31 -31.35
N THR A 11 -12.79 -4.32 -31.60
CA THR A 11 -12.10 -3.31 -32.40
C THR A 11 -12.37 -3.53 -33.89
N VAL A 12 -12.74 -2.46 -34.59
CA VAL A 12 -13.06 -2.45 -36.01
C VAL A 12 -12.29 -1.34 -36.71
N LEU A 13 -11.64 -1.67 -37.83
CA LEU A 13 -10.92 -0.71 -38.67
C LEU A 13 -11.90 -0.11 -39.70
N PRO A 14 -12.21 1.19 -39.65
CA PRO A 14 -13.24 1.81 -40.49
C PRO A 14 -12.99 1.70 -42.00
N ASN A 15 -11.72 1.71 -42.45
CA ASN A 15 -11.37 1.59 -43.87
C ASN A 15 -11.72 0.23 -44.48
N LEU A 16 -11.89 -0.81 -43.65
CA LEU A 16 -12.20 -2.17 -44.10
C LEU A 16 -13.71 -2.45 -44.03
N VAL A 17 -14.52 -1.50 -43.56
CA VAL A 17 -15.98 -1.65 -43.44
C VAL A 17 -16.64 -1.25 -44.76
N LYS A 18 -17.18 -2.24 -45.48
CA LYS A 18 -17.95 -2.00 -46.72
C LYS A 18 -19.39 -1.57 -46.41
N ARG A 19 -20.00 -2.17 -45.39
CA ARG A 19 -21.33 -1.86 -44.87
C ARG A 19 -21.21 -1.78 -43.35
N TRP A 20 -21.87 -0.79 -42.75
CA TRP A 20 -21.84 -0.57 -41.30
C TRP A 20 -22.84 -1.49 -40.56
N ASP A 21 -22.92 -2.76 -40.96
CA ASP A 21 -23.74 -3.83 -40.38
C ASP A 21 -22.93 -4.62 -39.34
N LEU A 22 -22.56 -3.94 -38.25
CA LEU A 22 -21.78 -4.53 -37.18
C LEU A 22 -22.67 -5.41 -36.28
N GLU A 23 -22.72 -6.72 -36.52
CA GLU A 23 -23.49 -7.70 -35.73
C GLU A 23 -22.60 -8.52 -34.77
N GLY A 24 -23.21 -9.34 -33.89
CA GLY A 24 -22.49 -10.28 -33.01
C GLY A 24 -21.99 -9.73 -31.65
N PHE A 25 -21.75 -8.42 -31.52
CA PHE A 25 -21.27 -7.77 -30.28
C PHE A 25 -22.14 -6.58 -29.83
N GLN A 26 -22.13 -6.29 -28.52
CA GLN A 26 -22.86 -5.16 -27.90
C GLN A 26 -22.02 -3.87 -27.83
N ALA A 27 -20.70 -3.97 -27.96
CA ALA A 27 -19.79 -2.83 -27.90
C ALA A 27 -18.72 -2.90 -28.99
N PHE A 28 -18.44 -1.76 -29.61
CA PHE A 28 -17.45 -1.62 -30.67
C PHE A 28 -16.46 -0.50 -30.35
N HIS A 29 -15.21 -0.73 -30.68
CA HIS A 29 -14.15 0.27 -30.65
C HIS A 29 -13.72 0.56 -32.08
N LEU A 30 -13.84 1.81 -32.50
CA LEU A 30 -13.41 2.25 -33.82
C LEU A 30 -12.01 2.84 -33.72
N CYS A 31 -11.11 2.45 -34.62
CA CYS A 31 -9.91 3.23 -34.91
C CYS A 31 -10.33 4.61 -35.48
N PRO A 32 -9.41 5.60 -35.58
CA PRO A 32 -9.78 6.96 -35.96
C PRO A 32 -10.60 7.04 -37.26
N ILE A 33 -11.68 7.82 -37.23
CA ILE A 33 -12.66 7.99 -38.33
C ILE A 33 -12.48 9.30 -39.10
N GLN A 34 -11.49 10.10 -38.69
CA GLN A 34 -11.17 11.40 -39.24
C GLN A 34 -10.63 11.29 -40.67
N GLU A 35 -10.42 12.42 -41.34
CA GLU A 35 -9.64 12.44 -42.57
C GLU A 35 -8.19 12.05 -42.27
N VAL A 36 -7.72 10.99 -42.93
CA VAL A 36 -6.43 10.34 -42.68
C VAL A 36 -5.55 10.29 -43.94
N SER A 37 -4.26 10.08 -43.73
CA SER A 37 -3.23 9.91 -44.77
C SER A 37 -3.03 8.42 -45.10
N HIS A 38 -1.79 7.96 -45.07
CA HIS A 38 -1.36 6.58 -45.34
C HIS A 38 -1.65 5.58 -44.21
N SER A 39 -2.12 6.03 -43.05
CA SER A 39 -2.48 5.20 -41.90
C SER A 39 -3.70 5.80 -41.21
N LEU A 40 -4.53 4.96 -40.56
CA LEU A 40 -5.65 5.42 -39.74
C LEU A 40 -5.21 6.37 -38.61
N TYR A 41 -3.99 6.20 -38.08
CA TYR A 41 -3.46 7.07 -37.02
C TYR A 41 -2.77 8.34 -37.55
N ALA A 42 -2.50 8.40 -38.86
CA ALA A 42 -1.99 9.60 -39.53
C ALA A 42 -3.15 10.55 -39.88
N ILE A 43 -3.72 11.21 -38.87
CA ILE A 43 -4.86 12.13 -39.03
C ILE A 43 -4.41 13.44 -39.69
N LYS A 44 -5.00 13.77 -40.84
CA LYS A 44 -4.81 15.04 -41.57
C LYS A 44 -5.63 16.17 -40.95
N ASP A 45 -6.89 15.89 -40.64
CA ASP A 45 -7.77 16.87 -40.00
C ASP A 45 -8.63 16.24 -38.89
N HIS A 46 -8.28 16.55 -37.65
CA HIS A 46 -8.93 16.08 -36.43
C HIS A 46 -10.42 16.47 -36.32
N LEU A 47 -10.82 17.57 -36.98
CA LEU A 47 -12.18 18.12 -36.89
C LEU A 47 -13.08 17.68 -38.06
N SER A 48 -12.54 16.89 -38.98
CA SER A 48 -13.23 16.34 -40.15
C SER A 48 -13.61 14.87 -39.93
N ILE A 49 -14.48 14.34 -40.79
CA ILE A 49 -14.90 12.94 -40.78
C ILE A 49 -14.83 12.38 -42.20
N LYS A 50 -14.36 11.13 -42.35
CA LYS A 50 -14.13 10.51 -43.67
C LYS A 50 -15.19 9.50 -44.08
N TYR A 51 -15.67 8.70 -43.13
CA TYR A 51 -16.49 7.50 -43.42
C TYR A 51 -18.00 7.73 -43.30
N PHE A 52 -18.38 8.91 -42.84
CA PHE A 52 -19.75 9.40 -42.75
C PHE A 52 -19.79 10.76 -43.45
N ARG A 53 -20.96 11.15 -43.95
CA ARG A 53 -21.19 12.45 -44.60
C ARG A 53 -20.90 13.60 -43.66
N ASP A 54 -21.32 13.47 -42.41
CA ASP A 54 -21.15 14.44 -41.34
C ASP A 54 -21.28 13.76 -39.97
N PHE A 55 -21.07 14.54 -38.91
CA PHE A 55 -21.20 14.06 -37.54
C PHE A 55 -22.66 13.77 -37.12
N GLU A 56 -23.66 14.30 -37.83
CA GLU A 56 -25.07 13.99 -37.56
C GLU A 56 -25.42 12.58 -38.06
N GLU A 57 -24.93 12.19 -39.24
CA GLU A 57 -25.06 10.82 -39.75
C GLU A 57 -24.39 9.81 -38.81
N LEU A 58 -23.20 10.12 -38.30
CA LEU A 58 -22.53 9.32 -37.27
C LEU A 58 -23.38 9.21 -36.01
N HIS A 59 -23.93 10.34 -35.53
CA HIS A 59 -24.77 10.34 -34.34
C HIS A 59 -26.02 9.46 -34.52
N ASN A 60 -26.70 9.60 -35.66
CA ASN A 60 -27.86 8.80 -36.02
C ASN A 60 -27.51 7.30 -36.11
N PHE A 61 -26.37 6.96 -36.69
CA PHE A 61 -25.87 5.59 -36.74
C PHE A 61 -25.68 5.01 -35.33
N ILE A 62 -24.92 5.71 -34.47
CA ILE A 62 -24.66 5.27 -33.08
C ILE A 62 -25.98 5.12 -32.30
N GLN A 63 -26.89 6.08 -32.40
CA GLN A 63 -28.19 6.02 -31.72
C GLN A 63 -29.08 4.86 -32.23
N SER A 64 -29.15 4.68 -33.56
CA SER A 64 -29.99 3.63 -34.17
C SER A 64 -29.50 2.21 -33.86
N SER A 65 -28.19 2.05 -33.66
CA SER A 65 -27.58 0.74 -33.41
C SER A 65 -28.01 0.12 -32.08
N LYS A 66 -28.35 0.96 -31.09
CA LYS A 66 -28.54 0.58 -29.67
C LYS A 66 -27.32 -0.13 -29.07
N LYS A 67 -26.11 0.19 -29.56
CA LYS A 67 -24.84 -0.39 -29.10
C LYS A 67 -23.91 0.66 -28.49
N ILE A 68 -22.89 0.20 -27.78
CA ILE A 68 -21.89 1.06 -27.17
C ILE A 68 -20.73 1.25 -28.15
N PHE A 69 -20.30 2.48 -28.33
CA PHE A 69 -19.22 2.84 -29.24
C PHE A 69 -18.10 3.58 -28.52
N PHE A 70 -16.87 3.14 -28.77
CA PHE A 70 -15.62 3.77 -28.38
C PHE A 70 -14.85 4.23 -29.62
N ILE A 71 -13.99 5.23 -29.46
CA ILE A 71 -13.13 5.76 -30.53
C ILE A 71 -11.71 6.00 -30.00
N ASP A 72 -10.70 5.69 -30.81
CA ASP A 72 -9.33 6.13 -30.52
C ASP A 72 -9.17 7.65 -30.69
N VAL A 73 -8.48 8.26 -29.72
CA VAL A 73 -8.13 9.67 -29.73
C VAL A 73 -6.61 9.79 -29.73
N VAL A 74 -6.08 10.34 -30.83
CA VAL A 74 -4.66 10.60 -31.05
C VAL A 74 -4.34 12.05 -30.67
N LEU A 75 -3.46 12.24 -29.69
CA LEU A 75 -3.10 13.58 -29.18
C LEU A 75 -1.64 13.94 -29.43
N ASN A 76 -0.75 12.97 -29.63
CA ASN A 76 0.70 13.16 -29.67
C ASN A 76 1.25 13.50 -31.07
N HIS A 77 0.50 13.25 -32.15
CA HIS A 77 0.97 13.45 -33.52
C HIS A 77 -0.14 13.76 -34.54
N THR A 78 0.25 14.16 -35.75
CA THR A 78 -0.65 14.39 -36.91
C THR A 78 0.03 13.98 -38.22
N ALA A 79 -0.74 13.85 -39.31
CA ALA A 79 -0.18 13.62 -40.63
C ALA A 79 0.71 14.80 -41.08
N LYS A 80 1.77 14.49 -41.83
CA LYS A 80 2.67 15.51 -42.41
C LYS A 80 2.00 16.37 -43.49
N GLU A 81 0.89 15.90 -44.07
CA GLU A 81 0.10 16.64 -45.07
C GLU A 81 -0.98 17.56 -44.47
N SER A 82 -1.01 17.71 -43.14
CA SER A 82 -1.98 18.55 -42.41
C SER A 82 -1.86 20.03 -42.78
N GLN A 83 -2.87 20.59 -43.45
CA GLN A 83 -2.84 21.99 -43.90
C GLN A 83 -2.82 23.02 -42.76
N TRP A 84 -3.33 22.66 -41.59
CA TRP A 84 -3.36 23.52 -40.41
C TRP A 84 -1.99 23.61 -39.70
N LEU A 85 -1.02 22.79 -40.11
CA LEU A 85 0.29 22.64 -39.46
C LEU A 85 1.32 23.66 -39.98
N ASP A 86 0.94 24.93 -40.12
CA ASP A 86 1.81 26.01 -40.65
C ASP A 86 2.41 26.90 -39.53
N ASP A 87 1.95 26.72 -38.29
CA ASP A 87 2.46 27.44 -37.12
C ASP A 87 3.70 26.73 -36.53
N GLU A 88 4.81 27.47 -36.43
CA GLU A 88 6.09 26.95 -35.93
C GLU A 88 6.00 26.47 -34.48
N GLU A 89 5.13 27.09 -33.69
CA GLU A 89 4.98 26.79 -32.26
C GLU A 89 4.38 25.40 -32.02
N CYS A 90 3.57 24.89 -32.96
CA CYS A 90 2.82 23.63 -32.83
C CYS A 90 3.67 22.37 -33.06
N VAL A 91 4.92 22.52 -33.54
CA VAL A 91 5.81 21.41 -33.89
C VAL A 91 7.18 21.57 -33.24
N TYR A 92 7.90 20.45 -33.13
CA TYR A 92 9.30 20.46 -32.71
C TYR A 92 10.20 20.78 -33.90
N ASN A 93 10.95 21.87 -33.80
CA ASN A 93 11.88 22.38 -34.81
C ASN A 93 13.10 23.02 -34.14
N GLU A 94 14.08 23.47 -34.94
CA GLU A 94 15.32 24.08 -34.45
C GLU A 94 15.13 25.45 -33.77
N ARG A 95 13.95 26.07 -33.88
CA ARG A 95 13.62 27.34 -33.21
C ARG A 95 12.91 27.10 -31.88
N THR A 96 11.92 26.21 -31.87
CA THR A 96 11.17 25.85 -30.66
C THR A 96 12.01 24.99 -29.72
N VAL A 97 12.90 24.15 -30.27
CA VAL A 97 13.85 23.34 -29.51
C VAL A 97 15.24 23.44 -30.17
N PRO A 98 16.05 24.45 -29.80
CA PRO A 98 17.36 24.72 -30.41
C PRO A 98 18.33 23.55 -30.45
N GLN A 99 18.24 22.61 -29.51
CA GLN A 99 19.12 21.44 -29.44
C GLN A 99 18.94 20.47 -30.63
N LEU A 100 17.83 20.58 -31.37
CA LEU A 100 17.58 19.81 -32.60
C LEU A 100 18.43 20.29 -33.79
N THR A 101 19.07 21.45 -33.69
CA THR A 101 19.90 22.02 -34.78
C THR A 101 20.97 21.03 -35.23
N SER A 102 21.74 20.47 -34.28
CA SER A 102 22.77 19.46 -34.60
C SER A 102 22.21 18.23 -35.33
N ALA A 103 21.03 17.75 -34.95
CA ALA A 103 20.39 16.61 -35.59
C ALA A 103 19.87 16.95 -36.99
N LEU A 104 19.28 18.14 -37.17
CA LEU A 104 18.80 18.61 -38.47
C LEU A 104 19.94 18.82 -39.46
N GLU A 105 21.05 19.42 -39.02
CA GLU A 105 22.24 19.59 -39.84
C GLU A 105 22.91 18.25 -40.18
N LEU A 106 22.87 17.27 -39.28
CA LEU A 106 23.33 15.91 -39.56
C LEU A 106 22.43 15.21 -40.59
N ASP A 107 21.10 15.37 -40.47
CA ASP A 107 20.12 14.87 -41.47
C ASP A 107 20.45 15.43 -42.86
N PHE A 108 20.80 16.72 -42.98
CA PHE A 108 21.24 17.33 -44.24
C PHE A 108 22.58 16.80 -44.75
N ALA A 109 23.54 16.57 -43.87
CA ALA A 109 24.83 15.98 -44.26
C ALA A 109 24.61 14.57 -44.83
N LEU A 110 23.72 13.78 -44.21
CA LEU A 110 23.37 12.43 -44.63
C LEU A 110 22.62 12.37 -45.97
N GLU A 111 22.02 13.46 -46.45
CA GLU A 111 21.39 13.47 -47.79
C GLU A 111 22.40 13.21 -48.94
N GLN A 112 23.70 13.40 -48.68
CA GLN A 112 24.77 13.15 -49.64
C GLN A 112 25.17 11.67 -49.75
N VAL A 113 24.69 10.83 -48.83
CA VAL A 113 25.00 9.39 -48.80
C VAL A 113 24.26 8.67 -49.92
N GLN A 114 25.02 8.10 -50.87
CA GLN A 114 24.48 7.28 -51.96
C GLN A 114 24.78 5.79 -51.80
N LYS A 115 25.78 5.45 -50.97
CA LYS A 115 26.22 4.07 -50.73
C LYS A 115 26.41 3.83 -49.24
N TYR A 116 26.32 2.56 -48.85
CA TYR A 116 26.45 2.12 -47.47
C TYR A 116 27.79 2.56 -46.84
N GLU A 117 28.88 2.51 -47.62
CA GLU A 117 30.24 2.84 -47.16
C GLU A 117 30.42 4.34 -46.86
N ASP A 118 29.58 5.21 -47.43
CA ASP A 118 29.67 6.66 -47.24
C ASP A 118 29.12 7.11 -45.87
N ILE A 119 28.28 6.30 -45.22
CA ILE A 119 27.61 6.65 -43.94
C ILE A 119 28.63 7.03 -42.87
N GLU A 120 29.60 6.14 -42.62
CA GLU A 120 30.62 6.34 -41.58
C GLU A 120 31.49 7.56 -41.90
N LYS A 121 31.83 7.74 -43.18
CA LYS A 121 32.66 8.87 -43.64
C LYS A 121 31.96 10.21 -43.43
N VAL A 122 30.68 10.31 -43.79
CA VAL A 122 29.88 11.54 -43.65
C VAL A 122 29.67 11.90 -42.18
N ILE A 123 29.30 10.94 -41.34
CA ILE A 123 29.05 11.18 -39.91
C ILE A 123 30.34 11.62 -39.20
N LYS A 124 31.48 10.96 -39.46
CA LYS A 124 32.77 11.37 -38.88
C LYS A 124 33.22 12.75 -39.37
N ALA A 125 32.98 13.08 -40.65
CA ALA A 125 33.30 14.39 -41.19
C ALA A 125 32.42 15.52 -40.60
N PHE A 126 31.22 15.21 -40.13
CA PHE A 126 30.32 16.17 -39.50
C PHE A 126 30.88 16.72 -38.17
N ARG A 127 31.67 15.92 -37.44
CA ARG A 127 32.28 16.25 -36.14
C ARG A 127 31.25 16.61 -35.07
N ILE A 128 30.50 15.61 -34.62
CA ILE A 128 29.46 15.77 -33.58
C ILE A 128 30.03 16.40 -32.31
N GLU A 129 31.28 16.10 -31.94
CA GLU A 129 31.94 16.63 -30.75
C GLU A 129 31.93 18.16 -30.66
N GLU A 130 31.96 18.86 -31.79
CA GLU A 130 32.04 20.32 -31.80
C GLU A 130 30.77 20.93 -31.18
N TYR A 131 29.61 20.30 -31.29
CA TYR A 131 28.34 20.81 -30.74
C TYR A 131 28.19 20.64 -29.22
N PHE A 132 29.11 19.92 -28.57
CA PHE A 132 29.08 19.63 -27.13
C PHE A 132 30.24 20.24 -26.36
N GLN A 133 31.11 20.98 -27.04
CA GLN A 133 32.31 21.59 -26.45
C GLN A 133 32.12 23.10 -26.23
N ILE A 134 32.82 23.60 -25.23
CA ILE A 134 32.93 25.02 -24.89
C ILE A 134 34.19 25.58 -25.56
N ASP A 135 34.08 26.71 -26.27
CA ASP A 135 35.27 27.46 -26.70
C ASP A 135 35.86 28.25 -25.52
N LEU A 136 36.80 27.65 -24.81
CA LEU A 136 37.43 28.24 -23.63
C LEU A 136 38.14 29.58 -23.92
N ARG A 137 38.47 29.88 -25.20
CA ARG A 137 39.12 31.14 -25.61
C ARG A 137 38.14 32.30 -25.69
N LYS A 138 36.84 32.02 -25.83
CA LYS A 138 35.77 33.03 -25.96
C LYS A 138 35.09 33.34 -24.63
N ILE A 139 35.54 32.69 -23.55
CA ILE A 139 35.07 33.01 -22.20
C ILE A 139 35.65 34.38 -21.80
N ASP A 140 34.77 35.33 -21.51
CA ASP A 140 35.16 36.62 -20.98
C ASP A 140 35.46 36.52 -19.48
N TRP A 141 36.74 36.44 -19.15
CA TRP A 141 37.21 36.33 -17.76
C TRP A 141 37.26 37.69 -17.03
N MET A 142 37.01 38.81 -17.71
CA MET A 142 37.01 40.15 -17.07
C MET A 142 35.87 40.30 -16.06
N GLU A 143 34.73 39.64 -16.25
CA GLU A 143 33.61 39.62 -15.27
C GLU A 143 33.99 38.92 -13.94
N PHE A 144 35.12 38.20 -13.87
CA PHE A 144 35.59 37.53 -12.65
C PHE A 144 36.57 38.38 -11.81
N GLN A 145 37.25 39.35 -12.41
CA GLN A 145 38.37 40.08 -11.79
C GLN A 145 37.97 41.22 -10.83
N VAL A 146 36.68 41.45 -10.57
CA VAL A 146 36.27 42.68 -9.86
C VAL A 146 36.24 42.59 -8.33
N GLU A 147 36.39 41.43 -7.67
CA GLU A 147 36.33 41.38 -6.19
C GLU A 147 37.30 40.40 -5.52
N ASN A 148 38.59 40.36 -5.91
CA ASN A 148 39.60 39.65 -5.12
C ASN A 148 40.97 40.36 -5.12
N GLU A 149 40.98 41.66 -4.88
CA GLU A 149 42.15 42.33 -4.30
C GLU A 149 42.05 42.23 -2.77
N ASN A 150 42.53 41.12 -2.20
CA ASN A 150 43.10 40.99 -0.84
C ASN A 150 43.15 39.51 -0.40
N ALA A 151 44.13 38.77 -0.90
CA ALA A 151 44.65 37.59 -0.23
C ALA A 151 46.09 37.33 -0.71
N ASN A 152 47.05 38.04 -0.12
CA ASN A 152 48.45 37.63 -0.12
C ASN A 152 48.65 36.57 0.98
N SER A 153 49.18 35.40 0.61
CA SER A 153 50.36 34.80 1.22
C SER A 153 50.60 33.41 0.63
N ASP A 154 51.80 33.23 0.09
CA ASP A 154 52.70 32.08 0.16
C ASP A 154 52.13 30.76 0.72
N ASP A 155 52.28 29.67 -0.03
CA ASP A 155 53.17 28.58 0.38
C ASP A 155 53.30 27.50 -0.71
N ASP A 156 54.51 26.93 -0.71
CA ASP A 156 55.17 26.04 -1.66
C ASP A 156 54.55 24.63 -1.81
N ASP A 157 55.07 23.94 -2.82
CA ASP A 157 54.99 22.52 -3.12
C ASP A 157 54.88 21.59 -1.90
N ASP A 158 53.89 20.67 -1.93
CA ASP A 158 54.01 19.34 -1.33
C ASP A 158 53.20 18.34 -2.16
N ASP A 159 53.94 17.49 -2.89
CA ASP A 159 53.50 16.18 -3.33
C ASP A 159 53.35 15.29 -2.08
N ASP A 160 52.14 15.04 -1.61
CA ASP A 160 51.87 13.90 -0.72
C ASP A 160 50.44 13.37 -0.84
N ASP A 161 50.36 12.04 -0.84
CA ASP A 161 49.22 11.17 -1.08
C ASP A 161 47.90 11.61 -0.42
N ASN A 162 46.80 11.73 -1.18
CA ASN A 162 45.45 11.66 -0.60
C ASN A 162 44.32 11.31 -1.58
N ILE A 163 43.73 10.13 -1.37
CA ILE A 163 42.49 9.58 -1.93
C ILE A 163 41.24 10.48 -1.67
N PHE A 164 41.39 11.62 -0.99
CA PHE A 164 40.32 12.59 -0.73
C PHE A 164 40.15 13.70 -1.79
N MET A 165 41.12 13.91 -2.69
CA MET A 165 41.09 15.02 -3.68
C MET A 165 40.20 14.78 -4.91
N GLU A 166 40.00 13.52 -5.34
CA GLU A 166 39.08 13.22 -6.45
C GLU A 166 37.63 13.64 -6.12
N SER A 167 37.25 13.59 -4.83
CA SER A 167 35.90 13.94 -4.38
C SER A 167 35.57 15.43 -4.53
N ASN A 168 36.55 16.33 -4.44
CA ASN A 168 36.32 17.78 -4.54
C ASN A 168 36.32 18.26 -6.01
N GLN A 169 37.19 17.70 -6.86
CA GLN A 169 37.18 18.02 -8.28
C GLN A 169 35.88 17.53 -8.95
N GLU A 170 35.39 16.35 -8.59
CA GLU A 170 34.13 15.82 -9.13
C GLU A 170 32.90 16.62 -8.66
N LYS A 171 32.90 17.11 -7.41
CA LYS A 171 31.88 18.04 -6.90
C LYS A 171 31.89 19.36 -7.69
N ASN A 172 33.07 19.92 -7.97
CA ASN A 172 33.20 21.15 -8.75
C ASN A 172 32.72 20.97 -10.19
N ILE A 173 33.03 19.82 -10.82
CA ILE A 173 32.52 19.47 -12.15
C ILE A 173 30.99 19.40 -12.14
N LYS A 174 30.40 18.66 -11.20
CA LYS A 174 28.93 18.54 -11.07
C LYS A 174 28.26 19.90 -10.85
N LEU A 175 28.86 20.75 -10.03
CA LEU A 175 28.37 22.10 -9.78
C LEU A 175 28.40 22.95 -11.05
N ILE A 176 29.52 22.97 -11.77
CA ILE A 176 29.68 23.76 -13.00
C ILE A 176 28.77 23.26 -14.13
N GLU A 177 28.58 21.94 -14.25
CA GLU A 177 27.66 21.34 -15.23
C GLU A 177 26.22 21.89 -15.11
N MET A 178 25.77 22.29 -13.91
CA MET A 178 24.43 22.87 -13.69
C MET A 178 24.23 24.26 -14.34
N TYR A 179 25.32 24.96 -14.68
CA TYR A 179 25.29 26.30 -15.27
C TYR A 179 25.68 26.31 -16.75
N LEU A 180 25.88 25.15 -17.35
CA LEU A 180 26.10 25.00 -18.79
C LEU A 180 24.77 24.94 -19.55
N SER A 181 24.78 25.50 -20.75
CA SER A 181 23.62 25.58 -21.64
C SER A 181 24.06 25.52 -23.11
N ASN A 182 23.10 25.40 -24.03
CA ASN A 182 23.30 25.41 -25.49
C ASN A 182 24.03 24.19 -26.09
N PHE A 183 23.97 23.03 -25.42
CA PHE A 183 24.41 21.75 -26.00
C PHE A 183 23.61 21.41 -27.26
N GLY A 184 24.30 21.01 -28.34
CA GLY A 184 23.67 20.60 -29.60
C GLY A 184 23.14 21.75 -30.49
N VAL A 185 23.34 23.01 -30.09
CA VAL A 185 22.80 24.18 -30.80
C VAL A 185 23.75 24.70 -31.87
N SER A 186 25.04 24.87 -31.55
CA SER A 186 26.05 25.35 -32.50
C SER A 186 27.44 24.83 -32.15
N ARG A 187 28.33 24.80 -33.15
CA ARG A 187 29.72 24.33 -32.99
C ARG A 187 30.49 25.23 -32.03
N TYR A 188 31.08 24.61 -31.01
CA TYR A 188 31.76 25.21 -29.88
C TYR A 188 30.91 26.25 -29.12
N GLY A 189 29.59 26.10 -29.19
CA GLY A 189 28.61 27.06 -28.70
C GLY A 189 28.08 26.80 -27.29
N VAL A 190 28.57 25.77 -26.59
CA VAL A 190 28.19 25.50 -25.20
C VAL A 190 28.66 26.67 -24.34
N SER A 191 27.73 27.29 -23.62
CA SER A 191 27.97 28.51 -22.84
C SER A 191 27.81 28.28 -21.35
N PHE A 192 28.70 28.88 -20.55
CA PHE A 192 28.62 28.90 -19.09
C PHE A 192 27.98 30.19 -18.60
N ASN A 193 26.91 30.09 -17.80
CA ASN A 193 26.19 31.26 -17.29
C ASN A 193 26.87 31.83 -16.04
N PHE A 194 27.83 32.73 -16.25
CA PHE A 194 28.62 33.37 -15.19
C PHE A 194 27.76 34.14 -14.18
N ARG A 195 26.80 34.94 -14.66
CA ARG A 195 25.95 35.77 -13.78
C ARG A 195 25.14 34.93 -12.81
N ARG A 196 24.54 33.84 -13.30
CA ARG A 196 23.76 32.93 -12.47
C ARG A 196 24.65 32.18 -11.48
N PHE A 197 25.82 31.75 -11.93
CA PHE A 197 26.82 31.11 -11.09
C PHE A 197 27.28 32.04 -9.94
N GLN A 198 27.54 33.32 -10.21
CA GLN A 198 27.93 34.31 -9.19
C GLN A 198 26.81 34.64 -8.20
N GLN A 199 25.56 34.79 -8.67
CA GLN A 199 24.42 35.18 -7.83
C GLN A 199 23.99 34.09 -6.84
N GLU A 200 24.00 32.81 -7.25
CA GLU A 200 23.47 31.71 -6.44
C GLU A 200 24.48 31.16 -5.41
N LEU A 201 25.79 31.37 -5.61
CA LEU A 201 26.86 30.72 -4.84
C LEU A 201 27.68 31.68 -3.98
N GLY A 202 27.12 32.80 -3.50
CA GLY A 202 27.79 33.89 -2.76
C GLY A 202 28.66 33.56 -1.52
N THR A 203 29.04 32.29 -1.30
CA THR A 203 30.01 31.77 -0.32
C THR A 203 30.93 30.64 -0.84
N HIS A 204 30.77 30.12 -2.07
CA HIS A 204 31.70 29.14 -2.66
C HIS A 204 32.75 29.86 -3.54
N GLN A 205 33.88 30.21 -2.95
CA GLN A 205 35.01 30.81 -3.68
C GLN A 205 35.77 29.75 -4.48
N LEU A 206 35.25 29.35 -5.65
CA LEU A 206 36.05 28.61 -6.64
C LEU A 206 36.94 29.61 -7.39
N THR A 207 38.23 29.32 -7.49
CA THR A 207 39.17 30.19 -8.24
C THR A 207 38.98 30.04 -9.75
N VAL A 208 39.39 31.04 -10.53
CA VAL A 208 39.42 30.98 -12.01
C VAL A 208 40.14 29.71 -12.50
N SER A 209 41.25 29.35 -11.86
CA SER A 209 42.03 28.16 -12.19
C SER A 209 41.24 26.87 -11.97
N GLN A 210 40.50 26.77 -10.87
CA GLN A 210 39.64 25.63 -10.57
C GLN A 210 38.47 25.52 -11.55
N ILE A 211 37.84 26.63 -11.91
CA ILE A 211 36.76 26.68 -12.92
C ILE A 211 37.31 26.25 -14.28
N LEU A 212 38.46 26.79 -14.70
CA LEU A 212 39.10 26.43 -15.97
C LEU A 212 39.47 24.94 -16.02
N LYS A 213 40.02 24.38 -14.93
CA LYS A 213 40.35 22.94 -14.83
C LYS A 213 39.09 22.08 -14.94
N ALA A 214 38.00 22.47 -14.27
CA ALA A 214 36.73 21.78 -14.35
C ALA A 214 36.10 21.85 -15.75
N LEU A 215 36.08 23.03 -16.39
CA LEU A 215 35.58 23.20 -17.76
C LEU A 215 36.37 22.39 -18.80
N LYS A 216 37.71 22.28 -18.64
CA LYS A 216 38.53 21.38 -19.46
C LYS A 216 38.12 19.92 -19.29
N CYS A 217 37.95 19.47 -18.05
CA CYS A 217 37.51 18.10 -17.75
C CYS A 217 36.09 17.83 -18.29
N ILE A 218 35.18 18.81 -18.20
CA ILE A 218 33.84 18.73 -18.80
C ILE A 218 33.95 18.61 -20.32
N ASN A 219 34.76 19.43 -20.99
CA ASN A 219 34.99 19.31 -22.44
C ASN A 219 35.50 17.92 -22.85
N GLU A 220 36.42 17.32 -22.08
CA GLU A 220 36.90 15.95 -22.32
C GLU A 220 35.81 14.90 -22.11
N LYS A 221 35.01 15.04 -21.04
CA LYS A 221 33.86 14.16 -20.75
C LYS A 221 32.80 14.24 -21.85
N GLN A 222 32.47 15.46 -22.29
CA GLN A 222 31.51 15.70 -23.36
C GLN A 222 32.05 15.25 -24.72
N PHE A 223 33.35 15.36 -24.98
CA PHE A 223 33.98 14.79 -26.16
C PHE A 223 33.82 13.26 -26.21
N LYS A 224 34.10 12.56 -25.10
CA LYS A 224 33.91 11.10 -25.02
C LYS A 224 32.44 10.72 -25.25
N ARG A 225 31.50 11.46 -24.65
CA ARG A 225 30.06 11.28 -24.84
C ARG A 225 29.64 11.51 -26.29
N ALA A 226 30.14 12.56 -26.94
CA ALA A 226 29.85 12.84 -28.34
C ALA A 226 30.40 11.76 -29.29
N LYS A 227 31.56 11.16 -28.99
CA LYS A 227 32.06 10.00 -29.74
C LYS A 227 31.21 8.74 -29.57
N GLN A 228 30.57 8.55 -28.41
CA GLN A 228 29.55 7.51 -28.27
C GLN A 228 28.33 7.79 -29.15
N TYR A 229 27.86 9.05 -29.20
CA TYR A 229 26.74 9.45 -30.06
C TYR A 229 27.06 9.27 -31.54
N GLU A 230 28.30 9.56 -31.96
CA GLU A 230 28.81 9.28 -33.30
C GLU A 230 28.73 7.79 -33.64
N ALA A 231 29.25 6.92 -32.76
CA ALA A 231 29.26 5.48 -32.96
C ALA A 231 27.83 4.89 -33.07
N GLU A 232 26.92 5.32 -32.20
CA GLU A 232 25.52 4.89 -32.25
C GLU A 232 24.81 5.38 -33.52
N SER A 233 25.03 6.64 -33.90
CA SER A 233 24.47 7.24 -35.12
C SER A 233 24.90 6.48 -36.39
N ILE A 234 26.17 6.04 -36.44
CA ILE A 234 26.70 5.18 -37.51
C ILE A 234 26.00 3.83 -37.50
N ALA A 235 25.98 3.14 -36.37
CA ALA A 235 25.40 1.80 -36.25
C ALA A 235 23.91 1.78 -36.66
N ASN A 236 23.14 2.75 -36.18
CA ASN A 236 21.71 2.85 -36.45
C ASN A 236 21.42 3.15 -37.94
N ASN A 237 22.16 4.08 -38.56
CA ASN A 237 21.99 4.33 -40.00
C ASN A 237 22.44 3.17 -40.87
N GLN A 238 23.53 2.51 -40.51
CA GLN A 238 24.00 1.31 -41.22
C GLN A 238 22.95 0.19 -41.17
N ALA A 239 22.39 -0.09 -39.99
CA ALA A 239 21.33 -1.08 -39.83
C ALA A 239 20.07 -0.70 -40.64
N HIS A 240 19.68 0.58 -40.64
CA HIS A 240 18.54 1.05 -41.44
C HIS A 240 18.80 0.92 -42.94
N TYR A 241 19.99 1.31 -43.41
CA TYR A 241 20.38 1.24 -44.82
C TYR A 241 20.43 -0.21 -45.31
N GLN A 242 20.92 -1.15 -44.50
CA GLN A 242 20.89 -2.58 -44.83
C GLN A 242 19.46 -3.09 -45.04
N LYS A 243 18.51 -2.59 -44.24
CA LYS A 243 17.10 -3.03 -44.30
C LYS A 243 16.30 -2.36 -45.42
N TYR A 244 16.55 -1.08 -45.71
CA TYR A 244 15.70 -0.26 -46.58
C TYR A 244 16.42 0.39 -47.77
N GLY A 245 17.74 0.24 -47.89
CA GLY A 245 18.55 0.77 -48.99
C GLY A 245 18.71 2.29 -49.00
N CYS A 246 18.39 2.98 -47.90
CA CYS A 246 18.54 4.44 -47.77
C CYS A 246 18.79 4.84 -46.31
N VAL A 247 19.24 6.08 -46.08
CA VAL A 247 19.37 6.65 -44.73
C VAL A 247 18.02 7.16 -44.22
N GLN A 248 17.82 7.10 -42.91
CA GLN A 248 16.55 7.47 -42.28
C GLN A 248 16.47 8.99 -42.07
N LYS A 249 15.48 9.66 -42.67
CA LYS A 249 15.19 11.08 -42.40
C LYS A 249 14.27 11.26 -41.20
N TYR A 250 14.66 12.12 -40.26
CA TYR A 250 13.93 12.41 -39.03
C TYR A 250 13.20 13.75 -39.03
N PHE A 251 13.47 14.60 -40.00
CA PHE A 251 12.75 15.86 -40.19
C PHE A 251 11.97 15.89 -41.51
N TYR A 252 10.83 16.57 -41.49
CA TYR A 252 10.01 16.85 -42.66
C TYR A 252 9.97 18.35 -42.94
N LYS A 253 10.15 18.73 -44.20
CA LYS A 253 10.07 20.14 -44.62
C LYS A 253 8.61 20.57 -44.78
N LEU A 254 8.12 21.39 -43.85
CA LEU A 254 6.87 22.15 -44.01
C LEU A 254 7.13 23.40 -44.88
N LYS A 255 6.12 24.24 -45.11
CA LYS A 255 6.26 25.41 -45.99
C LYS A 255 7.39 26.35 -45.55
N SER A 256 7.50 26.60 -44.24
CA SER A 256 8.42 27.60 -43.68
C SER A 256 9.50 27.01 -42.77
N TRP A 257 9.30 25.81 -42.21
CA TRP A 257 10.15 25.23 -41.16
C TRP A 257 10.32 23.72 -41.33
N TYR A 258 11.27 23.11 -40.62
CA TYR A 258 11.39 21.66 -40.52
C TYR A 258 10.68 21.15 -39.26
N ALA A 259 9.95 20.05 -39.36
CA ALA A 259 9.26 19.45 -38.22
C ALA A 259 9.77 18.04 -37.96
N ALA A 260 10.02 17.72 -36.69
CA ALA A 260 10.45 16.40 -36.27
C ALA A 260 9.31 15.37 -36.42
N TYR A 261 9.64 14.20 -36.99
CA TYR A 261 8.74 13.05 -36.99
C TYR A 261 8.58 12.49 -35.56
N ASN A 262 7.39 11.99 -35.22
CA ASN A 262 7.14 11.27 -33.97
C ASN A 262 7.64 9.82 -34.05
N GLY A 263 7.64 9.13 -32.92
CA GLY A 263 8.06 7.73 -32.81
C GLY A 263 8.11 7.29 -31.36
N TYR A 264 8.93 6.26 -31.11
CA TYR A 264 9.27 5.81 -29.77
C TYR A 264 10.77 5.54 -29.65
N VAL A 265 11.26 5.49 -28.42
CA VAL A 265 12.64 5.11 -28.08
C VAL A 265 12.55 3.94 -27.12
N ASP A 266 13.36 2.91 -27.37
CA ASP A 266 13.39 1.73 -26.50
C ASP A 266 13.94 2.08 -25.11
N ASN A 267 13.30 1.55 -24.06
CA ASN A 267 13.69 1.72 -22.65
C ASN A 267 13.77 3.17 -22.14
N ILE A 268 13.05 4.11 -22.74
CA ILE A 268 12.92 5.47 -22.20
C ILE A 268 11.89 5.52 -21.06
N ASP A 269 12.09 6.42 -20.09
CA ASP A 269 11.03 6.75 -19.14
C ASP A 269 9.82 7.32 -19.91
N PRO A 270 8.62 6.71 -19.80
CA PRO A 270 7.44 7.19 -20.51
C PRO A 270 7.03 8.63 -20.16
N GLU A 271 7.52 9.20 -19.05
CA GLU A 271 7.28 10.60 -18.70
C GLU A 271 8.30 11.58 -19.33
N GLU A 272 9.38 11.07 -19.94
CA GLU A 272 10.40 11.88 -20.62
C GLU A 272 10.01 12.12 -22.09
N ASP A 273 9.95 13.40 -22.49
CA ASP A 273 9.82 13.74 -23.91
C ASP A 273 11.17 13.58 -24.61
N PHE A 274 11.33 12.47 -25.34
CA PHE A 274 12.56 12.11 -26.04
C PHE A 274 13.09 13.17 -27.03
N VAL A 275 12.27 14.15 -27.44
CA VAL A 275 12.75 15.28 -28.26
C VAL A 275 13.51 16.29 -27.42
N THR A 276 13.01 16.59 -26.21
CA THR A 276 13.59 17.57 -25.28
C THR A 276 14.65 16.95 -24.35
N SER A 277 14.77 15.63 -24.35
CA SER A 277 15.75 14.86 -23.60
C SER A 277 17.20 15.33 -23.81
N GLN A 278 17.97 15.36 -22.71
CA GLN A 278 19.42 15.60 -22.71
C GLN A 278 20.22 14.44 -23.32
N ASN A 279 19.56 13.40 -23.83
CA ASN A 279 20.16 12.25 -24.47
C ASN A 279 20.23 12.35 -25.99
N PHE A 280 19.73 13.42 -26.62
CA PHE A 280 19.89 13.74 -28.05
C PHE A 280 19.52 12.58 -29.01
N HIS A 281 18.37 11.93 -28.78
CA HIS A 281 17.94 10.74 -29.51
C HIS A 281 17.86 10.91 -31.04
N TYR A 282 17.47 12.10 -31.51
CA TYR A 282 17.44 12.42 -32.94
C TYR A 282 18.86 12.44 -33.55
N LEU A 283 19.83 13.03 -32.85
CA LEU A 283 21.24 13.09 -33.31
C LEU A 283 21.90 11.70 -33.33
N ARG A 284 21.53 10.84 -32.37
CA ARG A 284 22.00 9.45 -32.24
C ARG A 284 21.26 8.47 -33.15
N HIS A 285 20.19 8.92 -33.81
CA HIS A 285 19.29 8.11 -34.63
C HIS A 285 18.74 6.86 -33.92
N THR A 286 18.41 7.01 -32.63
CA THR A 286 17.83 5.91 -31.80
C THR A 286 16.30 5.91 -31.83
N VAL A 287 15.66 6.84 -32.53
CA VAL A 287 14.20 6.97 -32.57
C VAL A 287 13.63 5.99 -33.60
N ASN A 288 12.76 5.09 -33.15
CA ASN A 288 11.93 4.27 -34.04
C ASN A 288 10.81 5.15 -34.61
N LYS A 289 11.07 5.73 -35.79
CA LYS A 289 10.28 6.80 -36.40
C LYS A 289 8.98 6.30 -37.03
N TRP A 290 7.89 7.02 -36.81
CA TRP A 290 6.65 6.94 -37.57
C TRP A 290 6.53 8.09 -38.57
N ASN A 291 5.87 7.87 -39.70
CA ASN A 291 5.73 8.87 -40.77
C ASN A 291 4.66 9.96 -40.45
N VAL A 292 4.63 10.44 -39.20
CA VAL A 292 3.71 11.42 -38.65
C VAL A 292 4.49 12.49 -37.88
N ILE A 293 4.01 13.74 -37.87
CA ILE A 293 4.68 14.85 -37.20
C ILE A 293 4.29 14.89 -35.72
N LYS A 294 5.28 15.03 -34.83
CA LYS A 294 5.05 15.13 -33.39
C LYS A 294 4.52 16.53 -33.02
N LEU A 295 3.47 16.56 -32.21
CA LEU A 295 2.82 17.80 -31.77
C LEU A 295 3.45 18.35 -30.50
N ARG A 296 3.77 19.64 -30.50
CA ARG A 296 4.42 20.34 -29.37
C ARG A 296 3.40 21.13 -28.55
N TYR A 297 3.08 20.64 -27.36
CA TYR A 297 2.13 21.33 -26.46
C TYR A 297 2.76 22.43 -25.58
N GLY A 298 4.08 22.42 -25.40
CA GLY A 298 4.81 23.42 -24.59
C GLY A 298 4.30 23.56 -23.15
N ASN A 299 4.57 24.71 -22.54
CA ASN A 299 3.92 25.14 -21.30
C ASN A 299 2.54 25.74 -21.62
N LYS A 300 1.65 25.86 -20.63
CA LYS A 300 0.23 26.30 -20.77
C LYS A 300 -0.02 27.60 -21.57
N ARG A 301 1.02 28.39 -21.88
CA ARG A 301 0.91 29.67 -22.61
C ARG A 301 1.48 29.62 -24.04
N ASP A 302 2.16 28.55 -24.43
CA ASP A 302 3.03 28.58 -25.61
C ASP A 302 2.26 28.25 -26.91
N THR A 303 1.29 27.31 -26.89
CA THR A 303 0.62 26.84 -28.12
C THR A 303 -0.91 26.88 -28.08
N PRO A 304 -1.53 28.07 -27.99
CA PRO A 304 -2.98 28.21 -27.85
C PRO A 304 -3.78 27.62 -29.03
N LEU A 305 -3.24 27.67 -30.26
CA LEU A 305 -3.90 27.12 -31.44
C LEU A 305 -4.01 25.59 -31.39
N LEU A 306 -2.90 24.90 -31.10
CA LEU A 306 -2.88 23.44 -30.95
C LEU A 306 -3.81 22.99 -29.82
N LEU A 307 -3.69 23.61 -28.65
CA LEU A 307 -4.49 23.22 -27.48
C LEU A 307 -5.99 23.43 -27.73
N ASN A 308 -6.37 24.53 -28.38
CA ASN A 308 -7.77 24.78 -28.72
C ASN A 308 -8.31 23.76 -29.74
N ARG A 309 -7.51 23.42 -30.76
CA ARG A 309 -7.88 22.40 -31.76
C ARG A 309 -8.06 21.03 -31.12
N MET A 310 -7.14 20.61 -30.25
CA MET A 310 -7.21 19.31 -29.57
C MET A 310 -8.34 19.26 -28.54
N LYS A 311 -8.65 20.39 -27.89
CA LYS A 311 -9.83 20.53 -27.06
C LYS A 311 -11.11 20.35 -27.88
N GLN A 312 -11.23 21.01 -29.03
CA GLN A 312 -12.38 20.84 -29.91
C GLN A 312 -12.52 19.39 -30.38
N TYR A 313 -11.41 18.77 -30.79
CA TYR A 313 -11.38 17.38 -31.22
C TYR A 313 -11.88 16.42 -30.13
N ILE A 314 -11.29 16.45 -28.93
CA ILE A 314 -11.68 15.52 -27.86
C ILE A 314 -13.11 15.77 -27.36
N CYS A 315 -13.56 17.04 -27.34
CA CYS A 315 -14.93 17.39 -26.97
C CYS A 315 -15.94 16.87 -28.01
N GLN A 316 -15.60 16.97 -29.30
CA GLN A 316 -16.41 16.42 -30.38
C GLN A 316 -16.52 14.90 -30.26
N MET A 317 -15.40 14.19 -30.02
CA MET A 317 -15.44 12.74 -29.81
C MET A 317 -16.28 12.37 -28.58
N ALA A 318 -16.09 13.06 -27.46
CA ALA A 318 -16.83 12.81 -26.22
C ALA A 318 -18.34 13.04 -26.35
N ARG A 319 -18.76 13.95 -27.23
CA ARG A 319 -20.17 14.25 -27.52
C ARG A 319 -20.88 13.11 -28.25
N TYR A 320 -20.20 12.45 -29.19
CA TYR A 320 -20.81 11.43 -30.05
C TYR A 320 -20.59 10.00 -29.58
N PHE A 321 -19.49 9.73 -28.87
CA PHE A 321 -19.12 8.39 -28.42
C PHE A 321 -19.41 8.17 -26.92
N HIS A 322 -19.63 6.91 -26.55
CA HIS A 322 -19.86 6.51 -25.16
C HIS A 322 -18.55 6.43 -24.37
N GLY A 323 -17.43 6.21 -25.06
CA GLY A 323 -16.11 6.25 -24.48
C GLY A 323 -15.02 6.57 -25.50
N ILE A 324 -13.82 6.82 -24.99
CA ILE A 324 -12.62 7.09 -25.77
C ILE A 324 -11.48 6.19 -25.30
N ARG A 325 -10.62 5.78 -26.23
CA ARG A 325 -9.34 5.13 -25.97
C ARG A 325 -8.24 6.13 -26.31
N LEU A 326 -7.36 6.44 -25.34
CA LEU A 326 -6.21 7.31 -25.58
C LEU A 326 -5.06 6.45 -26.12
N ASP A 327 -4.79 6.63 -27.41
CA ASP A 327 -3.66 6.02 -28.11
C ASP A 327 -2.35 6.58 -27.54
N ASN A 328 -1.42 5.69 -27.20
CA ASN A 328 -0.09 6.02 -26.71
C ASN A 328 -0.11 7.19 -25.69
N CYS A 329 -0.92 7.03 -24.64
CA CYS A 329 -1.29 8.11 -23.71
C CYS A 329 -0.08 8.72 -22.99
N HIS A 330 0.94 7.91 -22.72
CA HIS A 330 2.21 8.38 -22.14
C HIS A 330 2.99 9.31 -23.07
N GLY A 331 2.80 9.22 -24.39
CA GLY A 331 3.40 10.12 -25.37
C GLY A 331 2.83 11.54 -25.37
N THR A 332 1.78 11.81 -24.58
CA THR A 332 1.19 13.14 -24.39
C THR A 332 1.46 13.64 -22.97
N PRO A 333 1.94 14.88 -22.77
CA PRO A 333 2.21 15.40 -21.44
C PRO A 333 1.00 15.26 -20.50
N LEU A 334 1.21 14.70 -19.31
CA LEU A 334 0.14 14.35 -18.37
C LEU A 334 -0.77 15.55 -18.04
N THR A 335 -0.22 16.76 -17.94
CA THR A 335 -0.97 18.01 -17.67
C THR A 335 -1.90 18.41 -18.81
N VAL A 336 -1.51 18.13 -20.06
CA VAL A 336 -2.31 18.36 -21.26
C VAL A 336 -3.46 17.38 -21.30
N SER A 337 -3.18 16.09 -21.13
CA SER A 337 -4.21 15.04 -21.07
C SER A 337 -5.24 15.31 -19.96
N GLN A 338 -4.80 15.76 -18.78
CA GLN A 338 -5.70 16.19 -17.70
C GLN A 338 -6.63 17.33 -18.13
N TYR A 339 -6.08 18.36 -18.78
CA TYR A 339 -6.86 19.51 -19.23
C TYR A 339 -7.89 19.11 -20.30
N LEU A 340 -7.48 18.28 -21.27
CA LEU A 340 -8.33 17.82 -22.37
C LEU A 340 -9.44 16.89 -21.88
N LEU A 341 -9.12 15.90 -21.05
CA LEU A 341 -10.13 14.99 -20.48
C LEU A 341 -11.11 15.69 -19.55
N LYS A 342 -10.67 16.73 -18.82
CA LYS A 342 -11.58 17.55 -18.01
C LYS A 342 -12.66 18.18 -18.89
N HIS A 343 -12.30 18.72 -20.05
CA HIS A 343 -13.27 19.30 -20.98
C HIS A 343 -14.12 18.23 -21.66
N ALA A 344 -13.54 17.09 -22.03
CA ALA A 344 -14.29 15.94 -22.56
C ALA A 344 -15.38 15.47 -21.57
N ARG A 345 -15.08 15.41 -20.27
CA ARG A 345 -16.04 15.05 -19.22
C ARG A 345 -17.05 16.16 -18.89
N MET A 346 -16.76 17.42 -19.20
CA MET A 346 -17.75 18.50 -19.14
C MET A 346 -18.79 18.34 -20.25
N GLU A 347 -18.38 17.92 -21.44
CA GLU A 347 -19.29 17.60 -22.54
C GLU A 347 -20.08 16.31 -22.28
N ASN A 348 -19.43 15.28 -21.75
CA ASN A 348 -20.06 14.01 -21.42
C ASN A 348 -19.63 13.51 -20.02
N PRO A 349 -20.43 13.78 -18.97
CA PRO A 349 -20.11 13.35 -17.61
C PRO A 349 -20.02 11.82 -17.43
N LYS A 350 -20.63 11.05 -18.33
CA LYS A 350 -20.65 9.57 -18.30
C LYS A 350 -19.57 8.94 -19.19
N LEU A 351 -18.66 9.75 -19.76
CA LEU A 351 -17.63 9.27 -20.67
C LEU A 351 -16.74 8.20 -20.03
N LEU A 352 -16.64 7.05 -20.70
CA LEU A 352 -15.68 6.00 -20.33
C LEU A 352 -14.33 6.30 -21.01
N VAL A 353 -13.25 6.26 -20.24
CA VAL A 353 -11.90 6.57 -20.77
C VAL A 353 -10.97 5.40 -20.49
N PHE A 354 -10.46 4.80 -21.55
CA PHE A 354 -9.37 3.83 -21.51
C PHE A 354 -8.10 4.47 -22.06
N ALA A 355 -6.94 3.98 -21.62
CA ALA A 355 -5.66 4.48 -22.11
C ALA A 355 -4.67 3.34 -22.33
N GLU A 356 -3.89 3.49 -23.37
CA GLU A 356 -2.73 2.65 -23.64
C GLU A 356 -1.49 3.24 -22.94
N LEU A 357 -0.92 2.44 -22.03
CA LEU A 357 0.20 2.84 -21.16
C LEU A 357 1.31 1.79 -21.20
N PHE A 358 2.08 1.76 -22.30
CA PHE A 358 3.21 0.84 -22.44
C PHE A 358 4.45 1.32 -21.67
N GLY A 359 5.31 0.37 -21.29
CA GLY A 359 6.58 0.65 -20.61
C GLY A 359 6.49 1.26 -19.20
N CYS A 360 5.29 1.57 -18.72
CA CYS A 360 5.08 2.22 -17.43
C CYS A 360 5.21 1.24 -16.26
N SER A 361 5.93 1.63 -15.21
CA SER A 361 5.91 0.93 -13.92
C SER A 361 4.51 0.96 -13.29
N TYR A 362 4.21 0.00 -12.40
CA TYR A 362 2.92 -0.04 -11.68
C TYR A 362 2.60 1.27 -10.93
N LYS A 363 3.63 1.93 -10.38
CA LYS A 363 3.50 3.24 -9.71
C LYS A 363 3.11 4.34 -10.69
N GLN A 364 3.70 4.37 -11.89
CA GLN A 364 3.34 5.32 -12.95
C GLN A 364 1.92 5.05 -13.46
N GLN A 365 1.52 3.79 -13.65
CA GLN A 365 0.15 3.44 -14.05
C GLN A 365 -0.89 4.00 -13.06
N ILE A 366 -0.69 3.80 -11.75
CA ILE A 366 -1.57 4.37 -10.71
C ILE A 366 -1.60 5.91 -10.77
N LYS A 367 -0.45 6.54 -11.00
CA LYS A 367 -0.36 8.01 -11.16
C LYS A 367 -1.19 8.49 -12.34
N TYR A 368 -1.07 7.88 -13.52
CA TYR A 368 -1.86 8.24 -14.70
C TYR A 368 -3.36 8.01 -14.45
N MET A 369 -3.73 6.86 -13.90
CA MET A 369 -5.14 6.52 -13.66
C MET A 369 -5.81 7.47 -12.67
N SER A 370 -5.15 7.77 -11.55
CA SER A 370 -5.68 8.69 -10.53
C SER A 370 -5.76 10.13 -11.03
N LYS A 371 -4.76 10.60 -11.79
CA LYS A 371 -4.70 11.98 -12.28
C LYS A 371 -5.64 12.24 -13.46
N LEU A 372 -5.78 11.29 -14.37
CA LEU A 372 -6.63 11.41 -15.56
C LEU A 372 -8.07 10.94 -15.31
N GLY A 373 -8.31 10.21 -14.22
CA GLY A 373 -9.62 9.60 -13.94
C GLY A 373 -9.96 8.54 -14.99
N LEU A 374 -9.03 7.63 -15.27
CA LEU A 374 -9.22 6.55 -16.24
C LEU A 374 -10.16 5.48 -15.68
N ASN A 375 -11.03 4.95 -16.53
CA ASN A 375 -11.89 3.81 -16.19
C ASN A 375 -11.11 2.48 -16.25
N GLY A 376 -10.04 2.41 -17.04
CA GLY A 376 -9.09 1.31 -17.02
C GLY A 376 -7.93 1.54 -17.98
N GLN A 377 -6.89 0.72 -17.87
CA GLN A 377 -5.80 0.69 -18.85
C GLN A 377 -5.99 -0.47 -19.84
N VAL A 378 -5.45 -0.31 -21.04
CA VAL A 378 -5.40 -1.36 -22.05
C VAL A 378 -4.27 -2.33 -21.72
N ASP A 379 -4.54 -3.63 -21.79
CA ASP A 379 -3.57 -4.69 -21.54
C ASP A 379 -3.77 -5.82 -22.56
N GLU A 380 -2.75 -6.64 -22.78
CA GLU A 380 -2.75 -7.65 -23.83
C GLU A 380 -2.33 -9.03 -23.31
N LEU A 381 -3.11 -10.06 -23.63
CA LEU A 381 -2.76 -11.45 -23.33
C LEU A 381 -1.78 -12.05 -24.34
N PHE A 382 -1.72 -11.50 -25.56
CA PHE A 382 -0.91 -12.02 -26.65
C PHE A 382 0.57 -12.24 -26.27
N TYR A 383 1.13 -11.36 -25.43
CA TYR A 383 2.53 -11.48 -24.97
C TYR A 383 2.74 -12.48 -23.82
N CYS A 384 1.68 -13.10 -23.28
CA CYS A 384 1.78 -14.03 -22.17
C CYS A 384 2.24 -15.42 -22.62
N ARG A 385 3.52 -15.73 -22.43
CA ARG A 385 4.13 -16.97 -22.90
C ARG A 385 3.70 -18.25 -22.16
N ASN A 386 2.99 -18.15 -21.04
CA ASN A 386 2.55 -19.31 -20.26
C ASN A 386 1.22 -19.04 -19.52
N ALA A 387 0.59 -20.12 -19.05
CA ALA A 387 -0.70 -20.06 -18.36
C ALA A 387 -0.64 -19.22 -17.07
N SER A 388 0.49 -19.25 -16.33
CA SER A 388 0.66 -18.46 -15.11
C SER A 388 0.60 -16.95 -15.39
N ALA A 389 1.25 -16.49 -16.45
CA ALA A 389 1.22 -15.10 -16.89
C ALA A 389 -0.20 -14.67 -17.32
N ILE A 390 -0.95 -15.55 -17.98
CA ILE A 390 -2.36 -15.31 -18.37
C ILE A 390 -3.23 -15.16 -17.11
N VAL A 391 -3.15 -16.10 -16.16
CA VAL A 391 -3.92 -16.08 -14.92
C VAL A 391 -3.58 -14.85 -14.07
N HIS A 392 -2.30 -14.51 -13.94
CA HIS A 392 -1.85 -13.34 -13.21
C HIS A 392 -2.37 -12.04 -13.83
N LYS A 393 -2.34 -11.93 -15.16
CA LYS A 393 -2.81 -10.74 -15.89
C LYS A 393 -4.34 -10.59 -15.85
N LEU A 394 -5.07 -11.69 -15.97
CA LEU A 394 -6.53 -11.72 -15.89
C LEU A 394 -7.08 -11.56 -14.46
N GLN A 395 -6.24 -11.83 -13.45
CA GLN A 395 -6.64 -11.89 -12.05
C GLN A 395 -7.80 -12.89 -11.79
N THR A 396 -7.97 -13.87 -12.68
CA THR A 396 -9.14 -14.79 -12.73
C THR A 396 -9.12 -15.91 -11.69
N CYS A 397 -7.99 -16.20 -11.06
CA CYS A 397 -7.89 -17.25 -10.04
C CYS A 397 -7.72 -16.73 -8.61
N ALA A 398 -7.85 -15.42 -8.38
CA ALA A 398 -7.88 -14.89 -7.02
C ALA A 398 -9.31 -14.92 -6.49
N PHE A 399 -9.71 -16.03 -5.85
CA PHE A 399 -10.81 -16.06 -4.85
C PHE A 399 -10.46 -15.28 -3.58
N ILE A 400 -9.58 -14.30 -3.75
CA ILE A 400 -8.91 -13.53 -2.73
C ILE A 400 -9.25 -12.08 -3.06
N PRO A 401 -9.53 -11.25 -2.07
CA PRO A 401 -9.98 -9.89 -2.31
C PRO A 401 -8.94 -9.18 -3.11
N GLN A 402 -9.37 -8.53 -4.17
CA GLN A 402 -8.61 -7.44 -4.73
C GLN A 402 -8.18 -6.52 -3.58
N ILE A 403 -6.88 -6.54 -3.25
CA ILE A 403 -6.17 -5.29 -3.02
C ILE A 403 -6.50 -4.50 -4.27
N SER A 404 -7.37 -3.51 -4.15
CA SER A 404 -8.04 -2.77 -5.22
C SER A 404 -7.07 -2.37 -6.33
N GLY A 405 -6.89 -3.27 -7.29
CA GLY A 405 -6.09 -3.03 -8.48
C GLY A 405 -6.94 -2.25 -9.47
N PRO A 406 -6.32 -1.42 -10.32
CA PRO A 406 -7.04 -0.72 -11.36
C PRO A 406 -7.76 -1.68 -12.33
N TYR A 407 -8.96 -1.31 -12.77
CA TYR A 407 -9.67 -2.01 -13.85
C TYR A 407 -8.85 -2.00 -15.14
N ARG A 408 -8.99 -3.06 -15.95
CA ARG A 408 -8.28 -3.23 -17.22
C ARG A 408 -9.24 -3.57 -18.35
N LEU A 409 -8.94 -3.07 -19.55
CA LEU A 409 -9.47 -3.54 -20.82
C LEU A 409 -8.43 -4.49 -21.43
N ILE A 410 -8.67 -5.78 -21.27
CA ILE A 410 -7.73 -6.81 -21.66
C ILE A 410 -8.12 -7.34 -23.03
N TYR A 411 -7.20 -7.24 -23.99
CA TYR A 411 -7.34 -7.81 -25.32
C TYR A 411 -6.75 -9.21 -25.37
N ASP A 412 -7.46 -10.14 -26.01
CA ASP A 412 -6.85 -11.39 -26.50
C ASP A 412 -5.84 -11.07 -27.61
N GLN A 413 -6.24 -10.24 -28.56
CA GLN A 413 -5.40 -9.69 -29.62
C GLN A 413 -5.87 -8.28 -29.99
N THR A 414 -4.96 -7.30 -29.92
CA THR A 414 -5.15 -5.95 -30.44
C THR A 414 -4.94 -5.89 -31.94
N HIS A 415 -5.28 -4.76 -32.56
CA HIS A 415 -5.11 -4.54 -33.99
C HIS A 415 -3.66 -4.29 -34.43
N ASP A 416 -2.73 -4.15 -33.48
CA ASP A 416 -1.29 -4.00 -33.73
C ASP A 416 -0.54 -5.34 -33.78
N ASN A 417 -1.20 -6.41 -33.32
CA ASN A 417 -0.59 -7.73 -33.16
C ASN A 417 -0.85 -8.64 -34.34
N GLN A 418 0.18 -9.39 -34.74
CA GLN A 418 0.00 -10.49 -35.69
C GLN A 418 -0.88 -11.60 -35.09
N PRO A 419 -1.80 -12.21 -35.87
CA PRO A 419 -2.68 -13.24 -35.34
C PRO A 419 -1.90 -14.46 -34.83
N PRO A 420 -2.30 -15.09 -33.71
CA PRO A 420 -1.60 -16.25 -33.18
C PRO A 420 -1.49 -17.42 -34.16
N ILE A 421 -2.42 -17.53 -35.11
CA ILE A 421 -2.41 -18.55 -36.17
C ILE A 421 -1.21 -18.40 -37.12
N VAL A 422 -0.68 -17.18 -37.25
CA VAL A 422 0.53 -16.86 -38.02
C VAL A 422 1.78 -16.90 -37.14
N SER A 423 1.61 -16.61 -35.85
CA SER A 423 2.67 -16.78 -34.85
C SER A 423 2.98 -18.26 -34.63
N SER A 424 4.15 -18.58 -34.09
CA SER A 424 4.60 -19.96 -33.81
C SER A 424 3.77 -20.73 -32.76
N GLN A 425 2.58 -20.26 -32.38
CA GLN A 425 1.76 -20.77 -31.27
C GLN A 425 0.46 -21.48 -31.71
N GLY A 426 0.02 -21.30 -32.96
CA GLY A 426 -1.10 -22.04 -33.56
C GLY A 426 -2.50 -21.70 -32.99
N PRO A 427 -3.56 -22.31 -33.56
CA PRO A 427 -4.96 -21.97 -33.24
C PRO A 427 -5.39 -22.37 -31.81
N GLY A 428 -4.79 -23.41 -31.22
CA GLY A 428 -5.10 -23.84 -29.85
C GLY A 428 -4.73 -22.81 -28.76
N TYR A 429 -3.67 -22.04 -29.00
CA TYR A 429 -3.27 -20.97 -28.09
C TYR A 429 -4.26 -19.79 -28.11
N LEU A 430 -4.69 -19.35 -29.30
CA LEU A 430 -5.71 -18.30 -29.43
C LEU A 430 -7.01 -18.70 -28.71
N MET A 431 -7.44 -19.95 -28.86
CA MET A 431 -8.63 -20.46 -28.17
C MET A 431 -8.49 -20.41 -26.64
N SER A 432 -7.29 -20.72 -26.13
CA SER A 432 -6.99 -20.63 -24.69
C SER A 432 -7.05 -19.18 -24.20
N LEU A 433 -6.55 -18.21 -24.99
CA LEU A 433 -6.64 -16.78 -24.66
C LEU A 433 -8.09 -16.29 -24.64
N VAL A 434 -8.85 -16.57 -25.70
CA VAL A 434 -10.26 -16.17 -25.82
C VAL A 434 -11.09 -16.77 -24.68
N SER A 435 -10.87 -18.05 -24.38
CA SER A 435 -11.56 -18.73 -23.28
C SER A 435 -11.22 -18.08 -21.94
N ALA A 436 -9.94 -17.99 -21.60
CA ALA A 436 -9.51 -17.42 -20.32
C ALA A 436 -10.01 -15.98 -20.13
N LEU A 437 -9.96 -15.14 -21.17
CA LEU A 437 -10.47 -13.77 -21.14
C LEU A 437 -11.99 -13.72 -20.94
N SER A 438 -12.74 -14.62 -21.59
CA SER A 438 -14.20 -14.67 -21.50
C SER A 438 -14.69 -14.96 -20.08
N PHE A 439 -13.95 -15.74 -19.30
CA PHE A 439 -14.22 -16.02 -17.88
C PHE A 439 -13.72 -14.92 -16.91
N SER A 440 -13.06 -13.88 -17.41
CA SER A 440 -12.54 -12.79 -16.57
C SER A 440 -13.60 -11.78 -16.15
N SER A 441 -13.42 -11.19 -14.97
CA SER A 441 -14.25 -10.10 -14.44
C SER A 441 -13.75 -8.70 -14.88
N GLN A 442 -12.85 -8.65 -15.87
CA GLN A 442 -12.29 -7.44 -16.47
C GLN A 442 -13.05 -7.06 -17.75
N PHE A 443 -12.83 -5.85 -18.27
CA PHE A 443 -13.33 -5.48 -19.59
C PHE A 443 -12.59 -6.31 -20.64
N LYS A 444 -13.33 -6.79 -21.64
CA LYS A 444 -12.82 -7.74 -22.64
C LYS A 444 -12.69 -7.03 -23.98
N GLY A 445 -11.53 -7.16 -24.62
CA GLY A 445 -11.25 -6.65 -25.95
C GLY A 445 -10.94 -7.79 -26.93
N THR A 446 -11.41 -7.64 -28.17
CA THR A 446 -11.03 -8.49 -29.32
C THR A 446 -10.95 -7.63 -30.57
N THR A 447 -10.27 -8.09 -31.61
CA THR A 447 -10.22 -7.40 -32.92
C THR A 447 -11.05 -8.18 -33.94
N LYS A 448 -11.77 -7.49 -34.84
CA LYS A 448 -12.56 -8.16 -35.88
C LYS A 448 -11.68 -9.07 -36.74
N LEU A 449 -12.19 -10.26 -37.10
CA LEU A 449 -11.51 -11.36 -37.77
C LEU A 449 -10.65 -12.28 -36.88
N VAL A 450 -10.44 -11.93 -35.60
CA VAL A 450 -9.78 -12.83 -34.63
C VAL A 450 -10.68 -14.02 -34.30
N ASP A 451 -11.97 -13.76 -34.05
CA ASP A 451 -12.97 -14.78 -33.75
C ASP A 451 -13.26 -15.70 -34.96
N GLU A 452 -12.85 -15.26 -36.15
CA GLU A 452 -13.02 -15.93 -37.44
C GLU A 452 -11.72 -16.56 -37.97
N PHE A 453 -10.67 -16.62 -37.15
CA PHE A 453 -9.37 -17.26 -37.45
C PHE A 453 -8.68 -16.75 -38.72
N TYR A 454 -8.76 -15.44 -38.97
CA TYR A 454 -8.08 -14.87 -40.13
C TYR A 454 -6.56 -14.99 -40.01
N ASP A 455 -5.93 -15.48 -41.08
CA ASP A 455 -4.55 -15.94 -41.12
C ASP A 455 -3.56 -14.88 -41.61
N LYS A 456 -4.00 -13.63 -41.76
CA LYS A 456 -3.15 -12.52 -42.19
C LYS A 456 -3.27 -11.37 -41.20
N HIS A 457 -2.15 -10.69 -40.96
CA HIS A 457 -2.14 -9.49 -40.12
C HIS A 457 -2.90 -8.34 -40.79
N ILE A 458 -3.84 -7.76 -40.06
CA ILE A 458 -4.69 -6.67 -40.53
C ILE A 458 -4.02 -5.34 -40.20
N SER A 459 -3.11 -4.90 -41.08
CA SER A 459 -2.33 -3.69 -40.85
C SER A 459 -3.17 -2.41 -41.00
N CYS A 460 -3.12 -1.53 -40.00
CA CYS A 460 -3.69 -0.17 -40.05
C CYS A 460 -3.01 0.80 -41.05
N VAL A 461 -2.02 0.33 -41.81
CA VAL A 461 -1.26 1.11 -42.80
C VAL A 461 -1.49 0.60 -44.22
N TYR A 462 -1.37 -0.72 -44.43
CA TYR A 462 -1.33 -1.29 -45.79
C TYR A 462 -2.58 -2.09 -46.19
N GLU A 463 -3.43 -2.47 -45.22
CA GLU A 463 -4.62 -3.27 -45.52
C GLU A 463 -5.73 -2.41 -46.12
N ASN A 464 -6.30 -2.87 -47.23
CA ASN A 464 -7.36 -2.17 -47.97
C ASN A 464 -8.49 -3.12 -48.41
N ARG A 465 -8.40 -4.41 -48.10
CA ARG A 465 -9.44 -5.39 -48.43
C ARG A 465 -10.58 -5.28 -47.43
N TYR A 466 -11.80 -5.15 -47.93
CA TYR A 466 -12.97 -5.12 -47.07
C TYR A 466 -13.14 -6.41 -46.28
N TYR A 467 -13.74 -6.29 -45.08
CA TYR A 467 -14.12 -7.44 -44.28
C TYR A 467 -15.01 -8.41 -45.10
N PRO A 468 -14.74 -9.73 -45.06
CA PRO A 468 -15.55 -10.72 -45.75
C PRO A 468 -16.98 -10.77 -45.18
N GLN A 469 -17.97 -11.02 -46.05
CA GLN A 469 -19.34 -11.31 -45.62
C GLN A 469 -19.41 -12.76 -45.15
N ILE A 470 -19.45 -12.97 -43.83
CA ILE A 470 -19.48 -14.31 -43.25
C ILE A 470 -20.94 -14.72 -43.03
N ASN A 471 -21.43 -15.66 -43.84
CA ASN A 471 -22.71 -16.32 -43.60
C ASN A 471 -22.53 -17.33 -42.46
N GLN A 472 -23.10 -17.05 -41.28
CA GLN A 472 -23.19 -17.99 -40.17
C GLN A 472 -24.17 -19.12 -40.51
N GLN A 473 -23.75 -20.12 -41.29
CA GLN A 473 -24.53 -21.35 -41.49
C GLN A 473 -24.19 -22.38 -40.41
N LEU A 474 -25.23 -22.88 -39.74
CA LEU A 474 -25.18 -24.05 -38.86
C LEU A 474 -25.13 -25.32 -39.72
N TYR A 475 -24.21 -26.24 -39.41
CA TYR A 475 -24.17 -27.56 -40.06
C TYR A 475 -24.65 -28.62 -39.07
N ASP A 476 -25.67 -29.38 -39.45
CA ASP A 476 -26.05 -30.62 -38.78
C ASP A 476 -25.25 -31.78 -39.36
N ILE A 477 -24.52 -32.52 -38.52
CA ILE A 477 -23.75 -33.69 -38.97
C ILE A 477 -24.65 -34.94 -38.87
N GLU A 478 -25.05 -35.51 -40.01
CA GLU A 478 -26.03 -36.62 -40.06
C GLU A 478 -25.46 -38.00 -39.68
N LYS A 479 -24.16 -38.27 -39.88
CA LYS A 479 -23.47 -39.54 -39.53
C LYS A 479 -22.02 -39.30 -39.11
N ARG A 480 -21.47 -40.13 -38.21
CA ARG A 480 -20.05 -40.08 -37.80
C ARG A 480 -19.39 -41.46 -37.71
N PRO A 481 -18.09 -41.60 -38.02
CA PRO A 481 -17.35 -42.84 -37.83
C PRO A 481 -17.13 -43.13 -36.34
N ILE A 482 -17.41 -44.35 -35.91
CA ILE A 482 -17.25 -44.84 -34.55
C ILE A 482 -16.27 -46.01 -34.55
N THR A 483 -15.16 -45.86 -33.83
CA THR A 483 -14.21 -46.95 -33.59
C THR A 483 -14.71 -47.85 -32.46
N PHE A 484 -15.05 -49.08 -32.80
CA PHE A 484 -15.27 -50.15 -31.83
C PHE A 484 -13.94 -50.84 -31.56
N MET A 485 -13.62 -51.05 -30.27
CA MET A 485 -12.36 -51.65 -29.84
C MET A 485 -12.63 -52.75 -28.83
N TRP A 486 -12.01 -53.91 -29.03
CA TRP A 486 -12.00 -55.00 -28.08
C TRP A 486 -10.57 -55.33 -27.65
N LYS A 487 -10.37 -55.60 -26.36
CA LYS A 487 -9.07 -55.92 -25.77
C LYS A 487 -9.04 -57.39 -25.33
N HIS A 488 -8.04 -58.13 -25.80
CA HIS A 488 -7.79 -59.49 -25.34
C HIS A 488 -7.22 -59.48 -23.92
N THR A 489 -7.91 -60.16 -23.00
CA THR A 489 -7.51 -60.30 -21.60
C THR A 489 -7.36 -61.79 -21.28
N PRO A 490 -6.15 -62.32 -20.99
CA PRO A 490 -5.98 -63.73 -20.67
C PRO A 490 -6.59 -64.05 -19.29
N PRO A 491 -7.14 -65.27 -19.09
CA PRO A 491 -7.75 -65.67 -17.83
C PRO A 491 -6.73 -65.74 -16.69
N ILE A 492 -7.10 -65.23 -15.51
CA ILE A 492 -6.27 -65.23 -14.29
C ILE A 492 -6.64 -66.44 -13.44
N SER A 493 -6.08 -67.63 -13.73
CA SER A 493 -5.95 -68.72 -12.75
C SER A 493 -5.07 -69.90 -13.22
N SER A 494 -4.25 -70.40 -12.30
CA SER A 494 -3.44 -71.65 -12.31
C SER A 494 -2.22 -71.75 -13.26
N SER A 495 -1.05 -71.56 -12.65
CA SER A 495 0.25 -72.22 -12.89
C SER A 495 0.34 -73.23 -14.06
N SER A 496 0.54 -72.74 -15.28
CA SER A 496 1.43 -73.35 -16.28
C SER A 496 1.76 -72.30 -17.35
N ASN A 497 3.04 -72.07 -17.61
CA ASN A 497 3.52 -71.17 -18.66
C ASN A 497 3.24 -71.76 -20.05
N GLN A 498 2.02 -71.58 -20.55
CA GLN A 498 1.71 -71.56 -21.98
C GLN A 498 0.93 -70.28 -22.26
N GLY A 499 1.52 -69.37 -23.05
CA GLY A 499 0.86 -68.13 -23.45
C GLY A 499 -0.45 -68.44 -24.16
N ALA A 500 -1.56 -67.87 -23.69
CA ALA A 500 -2.83 -67.95 -24.40
C ALA A 500 -2.66 -67.41 -25.82
N ALA A 501 -2.99 -68.22 -26.83
CA ALA A 501 -2.93 -67.80 -28.22
C ALA A 501 -3.91 -66.64 -28.45
N LEU A 502 -3.49 -65.64 -29.23
CA LEU A 502 -4.38 -64.56 -29.67
C LEU A 502 -5.58 -65.17 -30.42
N PRO A 503 -6.79 -64.61 -30.24
CA PRO A 503 -7.97 -65.10 -30.93
C PRO A 503 -7.77 -64.98 -32.44
N LYS A 504 -8.24 -65.99 -33.19
CA LYS A 504 -8.04 -66.06 -34.64
C LYS A 504 -8.94 -65.07 -35.37
N VAL A 505 -10.17 -64.88 -34.86
CA VAL A 505 -11.14 -63.96 -35.45
C VAL A 505 -11.92 -63.21 -34.37
N VAL A 506 -11.94 -61.89 -34.45
CA VAL A 506 -12.79 -61.02 -33.62
C VAL A 506 -13.75 -60.29 -34.56
N LYS A 507 -15.05 -60.47 -34.35
CA LYS A 507 -16.12 -59.82 -35.13
C LYS A 507 -17.00 -58.98 -34.22
N LEU A 508 -17.68 -58.01 -34.80
CA LEU A 508 -18.68 -57.15 -34.16
C LEU A 508 -20.00 -57.27 -34.91
N LYS A 509 -21.09 -57.31 -34.16
CA LYS A 509 -22.47 -57.23 -34.67
C LYS A 509 -23.27 -56.27 -33.81
N GLY A 510 -24.22 -55.56 -34.39
CA GLY A 510 -25.08 -54.68 -33.63
C GLY A 510 -26.36 -54.26 -34.34
N SER A 511 -27.26 -53.65 -33.58
CA SER A 511 -28.55 -53.14 -34.04
C SER A 511 -28.46 -52.03 -35.09
N PHE A 512 -27.30 -51.41 -35.29
CA PHE A 512 -27.11 -50.37 -36.31
C PHE A 512 -27.36 -50.83 -37.75
N ASP A 513 -27.34 -52.15 -37.99
CA ASP A 513 -27.78 -52.77 -39.24
C ASP A 513 -28.80 -53.90 -39.00
N ASN A 514 -29.50 -53.87 -37.87
CA ASN A 514 -30.38 -54.95 -37.40
C ASN A 514 -29.67 -56.31 -37.26
N TRP A 515 -28.42 -56.32 -36.81
CA TRP A 515 -27.62 -57.53 -36.53
C TRP A 515 -27.35 -58.40 -37.78
N GLN A 516 -27.38 -57.80 -38.98
CA GLN A 516 -27.28 -58.51 -40.24
C GLN A 516 -25.81 -58.81 -40.60
N GLN A 517 -24.93 -57.80 -40.56
CA GLN A 517 -23.55 -57.92 -41.04
C GLN A 517 -22.57 -58.19 -39.90
N GLU A 518 -21.52 -58.98 -40.17
CA GLU A 518 -20.39 -59.17 -39.26
C GLU A 518 -19.23 -58.28 -39.67
N TYR A 519 -18.81 -57.39 -38.75
CA TYR A 519 -17.70 -56.47 -38.97
C TYR A 519 -16.45 -57.07 -38.35
N PHE A 520 -15.47 -57.40 -39.18
CA PHE A 520 -14.20 -57.98 -38.71
C PHE A 520 -13.32 -56.89 -38.10
N LEU A 521 -12.87 -57.12 -36.87
CA LEU A 521 -11.92 -56.23 -36.23
C LEU A 521 -10.50 -56.61 -36.66
N GLN A 522 -9.72 -55.60 -37.02
CA GLN A 522 -8.32 -55.75 -37.36
C GLN A 522 -7.47 -55.70 -36.10
N ASN A 523 -6.48 -56.59 -36.01
CA ASN A 523 -5.50 -56.58 -34.92
C ASN A 523 -4.60 -55.35 -35.07
N ASP A 524 -4.43 -54.60 -33.98
CA ASP A 524 -3.58 -53.42 -33.95
C ASP A 524 -2.10 -53.80 -34.10
N GLN A 525 -1.46 -53.30 -35.17
CA GLN A 525 -0.08 -53.65 -35.53
C GLN A 525 0.93 -53.20 -34.47
N GLU A 526 0.64 -52.14 -33.72
CA GLU A 526 1.53 -51.65 -32.66
C GLU A 526 1.27 -52.36 -31.32
N ASN A 527 0.05 -52.87 -31.12
CA ASN A 527 -0.35 -53.45 -29.84
C ASN A 527 -1.26 -54.67 -30.03
N PRO A 528 -0.70 -55.88 -30.26
CA PRO A 528 -1.43 -57.03 -30.79
C PRO A 528 -2.50 -57.61 -29.84
N LYS A 529 -2.69 -57.02 -28.67
CA LYS A 529 -3.77 -57.32 -27.72
C LYS A 529 -5.08 -56.57 -28.03
N TYR A 530 -5.07 -55.59 -28.93
CA TYR A 530 -6.24 -54.80 -29.29
C TYR A 530 -6.71 -55.12 -30.71
N PHE A 531 -8.03 -55.14 -30.85
CA PHE A 531 -8.72 -55.35 -32.12
C PHE A 531 -9.66 -54.16 -32.34
N THR A 532 -9.65 -53.55 -33.53
CA THR A 532 -10.46 -52.36 -33.82
C THR A 532 -11.19 -52.45 -35.16
N CYS A 533 -12.34 -51.78 -35.26
CA CYS A 533 -13.12 -51.60 -36.49
C CYS A 533 -13.85 -50.25 -36.44
N GLN A 534 -13.99 -49.57 -37.57
CA GLN A 534 -14.74 -48.30 -37.67
C GLN A 534 -16.06 -48.50 -38.41
N ILE A 535 -17.16 -47.98 -37.87
CA ILE A 535 -18.50 -48.02 -38.46
C ILE A 535 -19.12 -46.63 -38.42
N GLU A 536 -19.69 -46.16 -39.52
CA GLU A 536 -20.40 -44.87 -39.56
C GLU A 536 -21.83 -44.99 -39.03
N LEU A 537 -22.15 -44.26 -37.96
CA LEU A 537 -23.45 -44.28 -37.28
C LEU A 537 -24.09 -42.89 -37.23
N SER A 538 -25.41 -42.84 -37.44
CA SER A 538 -26.24 -41.65 -37.19
C SER A 538 -26.52 -41.48 -35.69
N PRO A 539 -26.98 -40.30 -35.23
CA PRO A 539 -27.46 -40.13 -33.86
C PRO A 539 -28.56 -41.13 -33.49
N GLY A 540 -28.42 -41.80 -32.35
CA GLY A 540 -29.30 -42.88 -31.90
C GLY A 540 -28.63 -43.79 -30.86
N VAL A 541 -29.41 -44.67 -30.23
CA VAL A 541 -28.92 -45.68 -29.29
C VAL A 541 -28.85 -47.02 -30.01
N TYR A 542 -27.68 -47.66 -30.00
CA TYR A 542 -27.45 -48.93 -30.66
C TYR A 542 -26.95 -49.98 -29.66
N GLU A 543 -27.54 -51.18 -29.71
CA GLU A 543 -27.00 -52.37 -29.07
C GLU A 543 -25.97 -53.07 -29.96
N TYR A 544 -24.93 -53.67 -29.37
CA TYR A 544 -23.90 -54.44 -30.06
C TYR A 544 -23.28 -55.55 -29.19
N LYS A 545 -22.56 -56.49 -29.82
CA LYS A 545 -21.75 -57.54 -29.18
C LYS A 545 -20.55 -57.91 -30.04
N TYR A 546 -19.53 -58.46 -29.38
CA TYR A 546 -18.42 -59.11 -30.05
C TYR A 546 -18.67 -60.62 -30.24
N ILE A 547 -18.09 -61.19 -31.28
CA ILE A 547 -18.00 -62.63 -31.50
C ILE A 547 -16.51 -62.95 -31.58
N ILE A 548 -15.99 -63.69 -30.61
CA ILE A 548 -14.57 -64.04 -30.50
C ILE A 548 -14.47 -65.54 -30.68
N ASP A 549 -13.81 -65.99 -31.75
CA ASP A 549 -13.69 -67.42 -32.10
C ASP A 549 -15.03 -68.17 -31.96
N ASP A 550 -16.07 -67.61 -32.58
CA ASP A 550 -17.47 -68.10 -32.61
C ASP A 550 -18.23 -68.08 -31.27
N VAL A 551 -17.69 -67.41 -30.24
CA VAL A 551 -18.38 -67.20 -28.95
C VAL A 551 -18.87 -65.76 -28.82
N TRP A 552 -20.18 -65.60 -28.62
CA TRP A 552 -20.81 -64.30 -28.33
C TRP A 552 -20.34 -63.76 -26.99
N THR A 553 -19.69 -62.61 -27.03
CA THR A 553 -19.04 -61.99 -25.88
C THR A 553 -19.46 -60.53 -25.76
N VAL A 554 -19.76 -60.10 -24.54
CA VAL A 554 -19.99 -58.70 -24.22
C VAL A 554 -18.68 -58.04 -23.80
N ASP A 555 -18.51 -56.77 -24.11
CA ASP A 555 -17.45 -55.96 -23.51
C ASP A 555 -17.80 -55.67 -22.05
N GLU A 556 -17.05 -56.28 -21.14
CA GLU A 556 -17.23 -56.12 -19.70
C GLU A 556 -17.01 -54.67 -19.22
N ASN A 557 -16.38 -53.82 -20.03
CA ASN A 557 -16.09 -52.43 -19.69
C ASN A 557 -17.18 -51.44 -20.13
N GLN A 558 -18.26 -51.92 -20.76
CA GLN A 558 -19.34 -51.08 -21.31
C GLN A 558 -20.69 -51.42 -20.68
N GLN A 559 -21.60 -50.44 -20.66
CA GLN A 559 -22.96 -50.66 -20.15
C GLN A 559 -23.67 -51.72 -20.99
N THR A 560 -24.39 -52.61 -20.31
CA THR A 560 -25.18 -53.66 -20.94
C THR A 560 -26.67 -53.48 -20.65
N ASN A 561 -27.50 -53.86 -21.61
CA ASN A 561 -28.95 -53.99 -21.44
C ASN A 561 -29.38 -55.32 -22.02
N HIS A 562 -30.18 -56.10 -21.26
CA HIS A 562 -30.70 -57.40 -21.68
C HIS A 562 -29.69 -58.29 -22.43
N MET A 563 -28.47 -58.38 -21.88
CA MET A 563 -27.34 -59.17 -22.37
C MET A 563 -26.55 -58.59 -23.57
N ASN A 564 -26.84 -57.41 -24.13
CA ASN A 564 -26.03 -56.76 -25.19
C ASN A 564 -25.32 -55.49 -24.66
N ASN A 565 -24.20 -55.07 -25.26
CA ASN A 565 -23.59 -53.77 -24.96
C ASN A 565 -24.39 -52.65 -25.64
N ILE A 566 -24.45 -51.44 -25.05
CA ILE A 566 -25.10 -50.27 -25.66
C ILE A 566 -24.06 -49.19 -25.99
N ILE A 567 -24.23 -48.53 -27.14
CA ILE A 567 -23.59 -47.28 -27.48
C ILE A 567 -24.63 -46.22 -27.87
N GLU A 568 -24.58 -45.06 -27.22
CA GLU A 568 -25.40 -43.89 -27.56
C GLU A 568 -24.60 -42.91 -28.42
N ILE A 569 -25.16 -42.52 -29.56
CA ILE A 569 -24.65 -41.53 -30.49
C ILE A 569 -25.52 -40.27 -30.37
N LYS A 570 -24.97 -39.20 -29.80
CA LYS A 570 -25.68 -37.92 -29.62
C LYS A 570 -25.56 -37.04 -30.88
N PRO A 571 -26.57 -36.20 -31.21
CA PRO A 571 -26.50 -35.24 -32.30
C PRO A 571 -25.45 -34.15 -32.01
N ILE A 572 -24.71 -33.74 -33.05
CA ILE A 572 -23.68 -32.69 -32.97
C ILE A 572 -24.07 -31.51 -33.86
N LYS A 573 -23.97 -30.29 -33.32
CA LYS A 573 -24.11 -29.05 -34.09
C LYS A 573 -22.73 -28.45 -34.33
N ALA A 574 -22.37 -28.21 -35.59
CA ALA A 574 -21.10 -27.59 -35.92
C ALA A 574 -21.24 -26.06 -36.11
N TYR A 575 -20.26 -25.31 -35.59
CA TYR A 575 -20.23 -23.85 -35.60
C TYR A 575 -19.02 -23.33 -36.38
N SER A 576 -19.15 -22.18 -37.03
CA SER A 576 -18.13 -21.59 -37.91
C SER A 576 -17.33 -20.41 -37.30
N SER A 577 -17.61 -19.97 -36.07
CA SER A 577 -16.88 -18.87 -35.40
C SER A 577 -16.82 -18.97 -33.88
N LEU A 578 -15.80 -18.35 -33.26
CA LEU A 578 -15.63 -18.28 -31.79
C LEU A 578 -16.63 -17.35 -31.10
N THR A 579 -17.38 -16.54 -31.87
CA THR A 579 -18.42 -15.62 -31.38
C THR A 579 -19.40 -16.32 -30.44
N PHE A 580 -19.71 -17.59 -30.69
CA PHE A 580 -20.62 -18.39 -29.87
C PHE A 580 -20.11 -18.63 -28.44
N ILE A 581 -18.81 -18.87 -28.25
CA ILE A 581 -18.20 -19.07 -26.92
C ILE A 581 -18.37 -17.80 -26.06
N ARG A 582 -18.23 -16.63 -26.69
CA ARG A 582 -18.44 -15.34 -26.01
C ARG A 582 -19.92 -15.07 -25.72
N GLN A 583 -20.83 -15.44 -26.62
CA GLN A 583 -22.26 -15.26 -26.41
C GLN A 583 -22.82 -16.20 -25.32
N LEU A 584 -22.31 -17.43 -25.23
CA LEU A 584 -22.69 -18.39 -24.17
C LEU A 584 -22.31 -17.89 -22.78
N THR A 585 -21.12 -17.30 -22.63
CA THR A 585 -20.67 -16.75 -21.34
C THR A 585 -21.42 -15.47 -20.94
N GLN A 586 -22.04 -14.77 -21.91
CA GLN A 586 -22.85 -13.58 -21.67
C GLN A 586 -24.30 -13.88 -21.28
N ASN A 587 -24.85 -15.04 -21.67
CA ASN A 587 -26.24 -15.44 -21.42
C ASN A 587 -26.33 -16.43 -20.24
N GLN A 588 -26.31 -15.90 -19.01
CA GLN A 588 -26.62 -16.58 -17.75
C GLN A 588 -25.84 -17.87 -17.43
N ILE A 589 -24.92 -17.73 -16.47
CA ILE A 589 -24.30 -18.81 -15.71
C ILE A 589 -25.38 -19.44 -14.83
N SER A 590 -26.09 -20.46 -15.34
CA SER A 590 -26.80 -21.41 -14.48
C SER A 590 -26.06 -22.76 -14.54
N HIS A 591 -25.95 -23.39 -13.36
CA HIS A 591 -25.19 -24.62 -13.08
C HIS A 591 -25.53 -25.81 -13.99
N THR A 592 -26.57 -25.70 -14.82
CA THR A 592 -27.15 -26.79 -15.62
C THR A 592 -26.68 -26.83 -17.07
N TYR A 593 -25.99 -25.80 -17.60
CA TYR A 593 -25.70 -25.72 -19.05
C TYR A 593 -24.31 -26.25 -19.47
N MET A 594 -23.35 -26.35 -18.56
CA MET A 594 -21.99 -26.85 -18.86
C MET A 594 -21.96 -28.33 -19.23
N GLU A 595 -22.90 -29.14 -18.74
CA GLU A 595 -23.03 -30.55 -19.17
C GLU A 595 -23.45 -30.66 -20.65
N SER A 596 -24.17 -29.68 -21.22
CA SER A 596 -24.62 -29.71 -22.62
C SER A 596 -23.54 -29.27 -23.63
N ILE A 597 -22.67 -28.32 -23.25
CA ILE A 597 -21.59 -27.82 -24.11
C ILE A 597 -20.50 -28.88 -24.26
N HIS A 598 -20.29 -29.71 -23.23
CA HIS A 598 -19.30 -30.78 -23.20
C HIS A 598 -19.50 -31.91 -24.22
N GLU A 599 -20.68 -32.00 -24.85
CA GLU A 599 -20.97 -33.09 -25.80
C GLU A 599 -21.29 -32.63 -27.24
N GLN A 600 -21.40 -31.32 -27.51
CA GLN A 600 -22.07 -30.85 -28.74
C GLN A 600 -21.29 -29.86 -29.63
N VAL A 601 -20.08 -29.44 -29.27
CA VAL A 601 -19.37 -28.40 -30.05
C VAL A 601 -18.29 -29.00 -30.94
N MET A 602 -18.52 -28.93 -32.25
CA MET A 602 -17.52 -29.14 -33.30
C MET A 602 -17.29 -27.82 -34.04
N ILE A 603 -16.05 -27.32 -34.09
CA ILE A 603 -15.70 -26.15 -34.91
C ILE A 603 -15.06 -26.67 -36.19
N ILE A 604 -15.70 -26.44 -37.34
CA ILE A 604 -15.16 -26.79 -38.65
C ILE A 604 -14.46 -25.54 -39.20
N THR A 605 -13.13 -25.56 -39.29
CA THR A 605 -12.36 -24.49 -39.92
C THR A 605 -12.48 -24.58 -41.44
N ARG A 606 -12.75 -23.44 -42.09
CA ARG A 606 -12.77 -23.30 -43.55
C ARG A 606 -11.51 -22.57 -44.01
N CYS A 607 -10.37 -23.26 -44.04
CA CYS A 607 -9.21 -22.78 -44.79
C CYS A 607 -9.40 -23.12 -46.26
N GLN A 608 -9.83 -22.15 -47.08
CA GLN A 608 -9.75 -22.25 -48.53
C GLN A 608 -8.51 -21.52 -49.02
N GLU A 609 -7.48 -22.27 -49.42
CA GLU A 609 -6.52 -21.92 -50.48
C GLU A 609 -5.79 -23.22 -50.94
N ASP A 610 -6.40 -23.87 -51.94
CA ASP A 610 -5.94 -24.81 -53.00
C ASP A 610 -4.74 -25.78 -52.88
N HIS A 611 -4.02 -25.94 -51.76
CA HIS A 611 -2.92 -26.93 -51.69
C HIS A 611 -2.85 -27.86 -50.46
N LEU A 612 -3.89 -27.89 -49.62
CA LEU A 612 -4.02 -28.90 -48.55
C LEU A 612 -5.29 -29.72 -48.80
N GLN A 613 -5.14 -30.90 -49.40
CA GLN A 613 -6.22 -31.88 -49.52
C GLN A 613 -6.64 -32.34 -48.10
N ASN A 614 -7.91 -32.10 -47.76
CA ASN A 614 -8.71 -32.82 -46.76
C ASN A 614 -8.16 -32.90 -45.31
N GLU A 615 -7.84 -31.77 -44.67
CA GLU A 615 -7.68 -31.74 -43.20
C GLU A 615 -8.90 -31.08 -42.53
N THR A 616 -9.95 -31.87 -42.31
CA THR A 616 -11.00 -31.52 -41.36
C THR A 616 -10.43 -31.73 -39.96
N ILE A 617 -10.00 -30.66 -39.28
CA ILE A 617 -9.56 -30.78 -37.89
C ILE A 617 -10.80 -30.92 -36.99
N VAL A 618 -11.13 -32.15 -36.66
CA VAL A 618 -12.21 -32.56 -35.73
C VAL A 618 -11.65 -32.51 -34.30
N ILE A 619 -11.96 -31.47 -33.53
CA ILE A 619 -11.54 -31.38 -32.11
C ILE A 619 -12.74 -31.66 -31.20
N CYS A 620 -12.87 -32.90 -30.75
CA CYS A 620 -13.81 -33.29 -29.68
C CYS A 620 -13.23 -32.93 -28.31
N LEU A 621 -13.78 -31.90 -27.65
CA LEU A 621 -13.54 -31.65 -26.22
C LEU A 621 -14.35 -32.66 -25.39
N ARG A 622 -13.79 -33.84 -25.11
CA ARG A 622 -14.46 -34.88 -24.30
C ARG A 622 -13.76 -35.03 -22.94
N PRO A 623 -14.14 -34.31 -21.88
CA PRO A 623 -13.76 -34.70 -20.54
C PRO A 623 -14.67 -35.84 -20.11
N ILE A 624 -14.11 -37.04 -19.97
CA ILE A 624 -14.82 -38.17 -19.39
C ILE A 624 -14.89 -37.94 -17.86
N ILE A 625 -15.89 -37.20 -17.38
CA ILE A 625 -16.20 -37.12 -15.95
C ILE A 625 -16.88 -38.44 -15.55
N ARG A 626 -16.09 -39.45 -15.16
CA ARG A 626 -16.61 -40.81 -14.91
C ARG A 626 -17.16 -41.03 -13.49
N LYS A 627 -16.93 -40.14 -12.52
CA LYS A 627 -17.52 -40.21 -11.16
C LYS A 627 -17.14 -38.99 -10.31
N ILE A 628 -18.14 -38.24 -9.81
CA ILE A 628 -17.98 -37.37 -8.63
C ILE A 628 -18.28 -38.25 -7.40
N LYS A 629 -17.26 -38.66 -6.65
CA LYS A 629 -17.46 -39.31 -5.35
C LYS A 629 -17.47 -38.23 -4.27
N LEU A 630 -18.66 -37.84 -3.80
CA LEU A 630 -18.85 -36.95 -2.65
C LEU A 630 -18.51 -37.69 -1.35
N TYR A 631 -17.22 -37.75 -1.00
CA TYR A 631 -16.80 -38.01 0.37
C TYR A 631 -16.32 -36.68 0.96
N SER A 632 -17.07 -36.15 1.93
CA SER A 632 -16.76 -34.98 2.77
C SER A 632 -16.26 -33.73 2.02
N LYS A 633 -17.12 -32.76 1.64
CA LYS A 633 -16.78 -31.38 1.18
C LYS A 633 -15.61 -31.21 0.17
N ILE A 634 -15.16 -32.29 -0.48
CA ILE A 634 -14.01 -32.35 -1.37
C ILE A 634 -14.50 -32.91 -2.71
N SER A 635 -14.22 -32.19 -3.80
CA SER A 635 -14.49 -32.64 -5.16
C SER A 635 -13.17 -32.93 -5.85
N SER A 636 -12.85 -34.19 -6.12
CA SER A 636 -11.70 -34.57 -6.94
C SER A 636 -12.10 -34.70 -8.41
N ILE A 637 -11.33 -34.09 -9.32
CA ILE A 637 -11.55 -34.13 -10.77
C ILE A 637 -10.42 -34.94 -11.41
N LEU A 638 -10.77 -36.01 -12.12
CA LEU A 638 -9.83 -36.86 -12.86
C LEU A 638 -9.75 -36.44 -14.33
N TYR A 639 -8.54 -36.28 -14.87
CA TYR A 639 -8.30 -36.01 -16.29
C TYR A 639 -7.66 -37.24 -16.97
N GLN A 640 -8.05 -37.49 -18.22
CA GLN A 640 -7.39 -38.47 -19.10
C GLN A 640 -7.09 -37.77 -20.44
N TYR A 641 -5.83 -37.75 -20.89
CA TYR A 641 -5.43 -37.16 -22.17
C TYR A 641 -5.36 -38.23 -23.26
N SER A 642 -5.87 -37.94 -24.46
CA SER A 642 -5.59 -38.70 -25.68
C SER A 642 -5.34 -37.73 -26.85
N PHE A 643 -4.13 -37.75 -27.42
CA PHE A 643 -3.82 -37.06 -28.67
C PHE A 643 -3.92 -38.07 -29.83
N GLN A 644 -4.62 -37.72 -30.90
CA GLN A 644 -4.43 -38.36 -32.21
C GLN A 644 -3.80 -37.33 -33.14
N TYR A 645 -2.53 -37.52 -33.47
CA TYR A 645 -1.82 -36.76 -34.49
C TYR A 645 -1.88 -37.58 -35.79
N SER A 646 -2.53 -37.07 -36.83
CA SER A 646 -2.42 -37.65 -38.17
C SER A 646 -1.56 -36.73 -39.04
N GLY A 647 -0.31 -37.15 -39.30
CA GLY A 647 0.47 -36.69 -40.45
C GLY A 647 1.56 -35.66 -40.19
N LYS A 648 2.77 -36.12 -39.85
CA LYS A 648 4.02 -35.98 -40.67
C LYS A 648 5.22 -36.40 -39.84
N GLU A 649 6.11 -37.13 -40.49
CA GLU A 649 7.36 -37.67 -39.96
C GLU A 649 8.17 -36.63 -39.16
N THR A 650 8.28 -36.84 -37.85
CA THR A 650 9.40 -36.34 -37.06
C THR A 650 10.22 -37.54 -36.64
N GLN A 651 11.36 -37.71 -37.30
CA GLN A 651 12.41 -38.65 -36.91
C GLN A 651 12.88 -38.37 -35.48
N ASN A 652 13.10 -39.45 -34.73
CA ASN A 652 13.85 -39.56 -33.48
C ASN A 652 13.31 -38.77 -32.27
N LEU A 653 12.55 -39.47 -31.43
CA LEU A 653 12.56 -39.30 -29.97
C LEU A 653 12.20 -40.67 -29.35
N ASP A 654 13.21 -41.53 -29.25
CA ASP A 654 13.22 -42.64 -28.31
C ASP A 654 13.27 -42.05 -26.89
N ASP A 655 12.11 -41.85 -26.27
CA ASP A 655 12.01 -41.77 -24.81
C ASP A 655 10.61 -42.25 -24.39
N GLU A 656 10.58 -43.43 -23.74
CA GLU A 656 9.41 -43.99 -23.08
C GLU A 656 8.85 -43.01 -22.03
N ILE A 657 7.85 -42.20 -22.41
CA ILE A 657 7.03 -41.49 -21.42
C ILE A 657 6.11 -42.51 -20.75
N LYS A 658 6.59 -43.11 -19.65
CA LYS A 658 5.74 -43.77 -18.67
C LYS A 658 4.74 -42.74 -18.12
N VAL A 659 3.50 -42.84 -18.55
CA VAL A 659 2.36 -42.11 -17.99
C VAL A 659 2.26 -42.42 -16.49
N LYS A 660 2.74 -41.50 -15.65
CA LYS A 660 2.43 -41.50 -14.22
C LYS A 660 1.06 -40.88 -14.05
N GLU A 661 0.11 -41.65 -13.53
CA GLU A 661 -1.16 -41.13 -13.02
C GLU A 661 -0.87 -40.08 -11.93
N HIS A 662 -1.18 -38.82 -12.20
CA HIS A 662 -1.12 -37.76 -11.19
C HIS A 662 -2.51 -37.51 -10.62
N TYR A 663 -2.69 -37.92 -9.36
CA TYR A 663 -3.85 -37.61 -8.55
C TYR A 663 -3.73 -36.16 -8.05
N ILE A 664 -4.65 -35.29 -8.46
CA ILE A 664 -4.71 -33.91 -7.96
C ILE A 664 -5.91 -33.79 -7.02
N ASP A 665 -5.62 -33.61 -5.75
CA ASP A 665 -6.57 -33.43 -4.65
C ASP A 665 -6.98 -31.94 -4.57
N VAL A 666 -8.21 -31.59 -4.97
CA VAL A 666 -8.61 -30.19 -5.31
C VAL A 666 -9.09 -29.38 -4.09
N THR A 667 -8.85 -29.82 -2.86
CA THR A 667 -9.26 -29.05 -1.66
C THR A 667 -8.18 -28.83 -0.63
N THR A 668 -7.12 -29.63 -0.65
CA THR A 668 -6.09 -29.64 0.40
C THR A 668 -4.79 -28.98 -0.03
N SER A 669 -4.68 -28.49 -1.27
CA SER A 669 -3.40 -28.04 -1.84
C SER A 669 -3.43 -26.68 -2.55
N TYR A 670 -4.36 -25.77 -2.25
CA TYR A 670 -4.29 -24.41 -2.82
C TYR A 670 -3.06 -23.60 -2.38
N ALA A 671 -2.36 -24.00 -1.32
CA ALA A 671 -1.10 -23.39 -0.88
C ALA A 671 0.15 -23.94 -1.61
N LYS A 672 0.09 -25.15 -2.18
CA LYS A 672 1.21 -25.78 -2.92
C LYS A 672 1.12 -25.64 -4.44
N ILE A 673 -0.05 -25.28 -4.96
CA ILE A 673 -0.31 -25.15 -6.41
C ILE A 673 0.56 -24.08 -7.09
N ASN A 674 1.13 -23.10 -6.36
CA ASN A 674 2.04 -22.13 -6.96
C ASN A 674 3.44 -22.70 -7.28
N ASP A 675 3.89 -23.75 -6.59
CA ASP A 675 5.24 -24.28 -6.78
C ASP A 675 5.26 -25.56 -7.65
N ASP A 676 4.21 -26.40 -7.60
CA ASP A 676 4.20 -27.67 -8.34
C ASP A 676 3.59 -27.59 -9.76
N ILE A 677 2.84 -26.52 -10.11
CA ILE A 677 2.48 -26.24 -11.51
C ILE A 677 3.67 -25.70 -12.31
N LEU A 678 4.76 -25.31 -11.64
CA LEU A 678 5.99 -24.83 -12.30
C LEU A 678 6.73 -25.94 -13.06
N SER A 679 6.41 -27.22 -12.86
CA SER A 679 7.15 -28.35 -13.47
C SER A 679 6.36 -29.19 -14.47
N ILE A 680 5.10 -28.86 -14.79
CA ILE A 680 4.35 -29.61 -15.79
C ILE A 680 4.51 -28.93 -17.15
N ASN A 681 5.47 -29.42 -17.94
CA ASN A 681 5.56 -29.20 -19.40
C ASN A 681 4.39 -29.88 -20.13
N ALA A 682 3.14 -29.51 -19.81
CA ALA A 682 1.98 -29.95 -20.57
C ALA A 682 1.74 -28.98 -21.74
N PRO A 683 1.47 -29.49 -22.96
CA PRO A 683 1.10 -28.63 -24.07
C PRO A 683 -0.16 -27.82 -23.72
N THR A 684 -0.08 -26.54 -24.06
CA THR A 684 -0.98 -25.41 -23.83
C THR A 684 -2.41 -25.62 -24.39
N SER A 685 -3.21 -26.52 -23.81
CA SER A 685 -4.55 -26.79 -24.38
C SER A 685 -5.75 -26.86 -23.44
N CYS A 686 -5.65 -26.56 -22.14
CA CYS A 686 -6.88 -26.36 -21.34
C CYS A 686 -6.65 -25.57 -20.05
N VAL A 687 -7.23 -24.36 -19.95
CA VAL A 687 -7.40 -23.64 -18.68
C VAL A 687 -8.85 -23.85 -18.24
N ILE A 688 -9.09 -24.63 -17.19
CA ILE A 688 -10.42 -24.87 -16.65
C ILE A 688 -10.66 -23.88 -15.51
N ILE A 689 -11.55 -22.92 -15.75
CA ILE A 689 -11.99 -21.94 -14.75
C ILE A 689 -13.31 -22.43 -14.18
N LEU A 690 -13.27 -23.00 -12.97
CA LEU A 690 -14.48 -23.34 -12.21
C LEU A 690 -14.95 -22.07 -11.48
N GLN A 691 -15.99 -21.42 -12.00
CA GLN A 691 -16.75 -20.42 -11.25
C GLN A 691 -17.80 -21.13 -10.39
N CYS A 692 -17.57 -21.20 -9.09
CA CYS A 692 -18.63 -21.48 -8.13
C CYS A 692 -19.35 -20.16 -7.80
N GLU A 693 -20.61 -20.04 -8.20
CA GLU A 693 -21.50 -18.95 -7.75
C GLU A 693 -21.72 -19.00 -6.22
N PRO A 694 -22.13 -17.88 -5.60
CA PRO A 694 -21.88 -17.65 -4.19
C PRO A 694 -22.73 -18.55 -3.30
N ILE A 695 -22.04 -19.31 -2.47
CA ILE A 695 -22.51 -19.90 -1.22
C ILE A 695 -23.46 -18.88 -0.52
N LEU A 696 -24.68 -19.28 -0.15
CA LEU A 696 -25.73 -18.44 0.50
C LEU A 696 -25.17 -17.56 1.64
N GLU A 697 -24.14 -18.04 2.32
CA GLU A 697 -23.37 -17.39 3.37
C GLU A 697 -22.68 -16.10 2.89
N ILE A 698 -22.18 -16.05 1.64
CA ILE A 698 -21.59 -14.85 1.02
C ILE A 698 -22.65 -13.77 0.79
N GLN A 699 -23.87 -14.14 0.38
CA GLN A 699 -24.95 -13.18 0.18
C GLN A 699 -25.32 -12.50 1.52
N LYS A 700 -25.48 -13.27 2.59
CA LYS A 700 -25.74 -12.76 3.95
C LYS A 700 -24.65 -11.80 4.43
N LEU A 701 -23.38 -12.09 4.14
CA LEU A 701 -22.26 -11.22 4.50
C LEU A 701 -22.27 -9.92 3.69
N ASN A 702 -22.61 -9.97 2.40
CA ASN A 702 -22.71 -8.76 1.57
C ASN A 702 -23.88 -7.87 1.99
N GLU A 703 -25.02 -8.44 2.38
CA GLU A 703 -26.14 -7.69 2.96
C GLU A 703 -25.74 -6.99 4.26
N PHE A 704 -25.03 -7.70 5.15
CA PHE A 704 -24.51 -7.13 6.40
C PHE A 704 -23.63 -5.88 6.17
N LEU A 705 -22.73 -5.95 5.17
CA LEU A 705 -21.82 -4.84 4.82
C LEU A 705 -22.54 -3.59 4.27
N LEU A 706 -23.83 -3.68 3.93
CA LEU A 706 -24.65 -2.55 3.50
C LEU A 706 -25.40 -1.88 4.67
N THR A 707 -25.40 -2.48 5.86
CA THR A 707 -26.17 -2.02 7.03
C THR A 707 -25.27 -1.58 8.18
N PRO A 708 -25.55 -0.47 8.89
CA PRO A 708 -24.75 -0.07 10.06
C PRO A 708 -24.80 -1.11 11.18
N PHE A 709 -23.65 -1.41 11.79
CA PHE A 709 -23.58 -2.36 12.91
C PHE A 709 -24.00 -1.73 14.25
N ASN A 710 -24.83 -2.42 15.04
CA ASN A 710 -25.28 -2.01 16.36
C ASN A 710 -24.94 -3.04 17.46
N CYS A 711 -24.32 -2.58 18.56
CA CYS A 711 -24.05 -3.35 19.77
C CYS A 711 -24.34 -2.48 21.00
N ASP A 712 -24.81 -3.10 22.09
CA ASP A 712 -25.13 -2.43 23.35
C ASP A 712 -23.87 -1.99 24.13
N ASP A 713 -22.72 -2.63 23.87
CA ASP A 713 -21.43 -2.36 24.53
C ASP A 713 -20.31 -2.14 23.50
N ASP A 714 -20.52 -1.14 22.64
CA ASP A 714 -19.62 -0.74 21.55
C ASP A 714 -18.18 -0.48 22.03
N MET A 715 -18.01 0.08 23.24
CA MET A 715 -16.71 0.45 23.79
C MET A 715 -15.88 -0.78 24.19
N ASN A 716 -16.51 -1.77 24.81
CA ASN A 716 -15.90 -3.04 25.14
C ASN A 716 -15.50 -3.82 23.90
N LEU A 717 -16.37 -3.81 22.89
CA LEU A 717 -16.08 -4.45 21.61
C LEU A 717 -14.82 -3.87 20.95
N LEU A 718 -14.56 -2.58 21.09
CA LEU A 718 -13.38 -1.94 20.51
C LEU A 718 -12.09 -2.14 21.35
N TYR A 719 -12.17 -1.97 22.67
CA TYR A 719 -10.98 -1.74 23.53
C TYR A 719 -10.78 -2.72 24.69
N GLN A 720 -11.51 -3.83 24.77
CA GLN A 720 -11.38 -4.74 25.91
C GLN A 720 -9.89 -5.03 26.22
N PRO A 721 -9.41 -4.69 27.44
CA PRO A 721 -8.06 -4.95 27.88
C PRO A 721 -7.78 -6.44 27.80
N LEU A 722 -6.53 -6.82 27.58
CA LEU A 722 -6.16 -8.23 27.55
C LEU A 722 -6.55 -8.93 28.86
N ILE A 723 -7.65 -9.68 28.81
CA ILE A 723 -8.02 -10.64 29.86
C ILE A 723 -7.22 -11.94 29.64
N ASN A 724 -7.05 -12.33 28.37
CA ASN A 724 -6.31 -13.51 27.94
C ASN A 724 -5.34 -13.16 26.81
N HIS A 725 -4.10 -13.65 26.91
CA HIS A 725 -3.07 -13.47 25.89
C HIS A 725 -3.45 -14.23 24.61
N TYR A 726 -3.82 -13.49 23.56
CA TYR A 726 -3.93 -14.04 22.22
C TYR A 726 -2.74 -13.59 21.38
N GLU A 727 -1.92 -14.55 20.99
CA GLU A 727 -0.80 -14.34 20.08
C GLU A 727 -1.20 -14.79 18.69
N VAL A 728 -1.04 -13.91 17.70
CA VAL A 728 -1.12 -14.30 16.29
C VAL A 728 0.28 -14.77 15.88
N PRO A 729 0.45 -16.06 15.49
CA PRO A 729 1.74 -16.59 15.07
C PRO A 729 2.39 -15.73 13.98
N GLY A 730 3.66 -15.36 14.18
CA GLY A 730 4.41 -14.53 13.23
C GLY A 730 4.06 -13.03 13.20
N CYS A 731 3.01 -12.59 13.92
CA CYS A 731 2.64 -11.17 14.05
C CYS A 731 2.86 -10.62 15.46
N GLY A 732 2.69 -11.47 16.47
CA GLY A 732 2.82 -11.14 17.89
C GLY A 732 1.47 -10.97 18.60
N VAL A 733 1.53 -10.43 19.82
CA VAL A 733 0.38 -10.38 20.74
C VAL A 733 -0.55 -9.20 20.44
N LEU A 734 -1.87 -9.42 20.56
CA LEU A 734 -2.86 -8.35 20.54
C LEU A 734 -2.59 -7.32 21.65
N CYS A 735 -2.86 -6.03 21.39
CA CYS A 735 -2.82 -4.98 22.42
C CYS A 735 -4.15 -4.84 23.19
N TYR A 736 -5.24 -5.30 22.59
CA TYR A 736 -6.60 -5.38 23.14
C TYR A 736 -7.22 -6.72 22.73
N SER A 737 -8.06 -7.32 23.57
CA SER A 737 -8.90 -8.45 23.15
C SER A 737 -10.05 -8.02 22.23
N GLY A 738 -10.38 -6.72 22.22
CA GLY A 738 -11.33 -6.09 21.30
C GLY A 738 -10.79 -5.84 19.88
N LEU A 739 -11.66 -5.29 19.03
CA LEU A 739 -11.44 -5.18 17.59
C LEU A 739 -10.26 -4.29 17.18
N TYR A 740 -9.84 -3.29 17.98
CA TYR A 740 -8.64 -2.51 17.65
C TYR A 740 -7.35 -3.32 17.74
N GLY A 741 -7.30 -4.33 18.63
CA GLY A 741 -6.17 -5.26 18.68
C GLY A 741 -6.00 -6.00 17.35
N VAL A 742 -7.11 -6.38 16.74
CA VAL A 742 -7.16 -7.10 15.45
C VAL A 742 -6.94 -6.14 14.28
N LEU A 743 -7.55 -4.95 14.32
CA LEU A 743 -7.47 -3.96 13.25
C LEU A 743 -6.03 -3.48 13.01
N ARG A 744 -5.21 -3.41 14.07
CA ARG A 744 -3.77 -3.16 13.99
C ARG A 744 -3.07 -4.11 13.03
N PHE A 745 -3.37 -5.41 13.07
CA PHE A 745 -2.77 -6.38 12.15
C PHE A 745 -3.37 -6.25 10.75
N ILE A 746 -4.70 -6.08 10.66
CA ILE A 746 -5.40 -5.90 9.38
C ILE A 746 -4.82 -4.73 8.58
N ASN A 747 -4.45 -3.63 9.23
CA ASN A 747 -3.92 -2.43 8.57
C ASN A 747 -2.47 -2.56 8.08
N LYS A 748 -1.74 -3.59 8.53
CA LYS A 748 -0.35 -3.88 8.10
C LYS A 748 -0.27 -4.88 6.95
N ILE A 749 -1.39 -5.48 6.55
CA ILE A 749 -1.42 -6.50 5.50
C ILE A 749 -1.08 -5.86 4.15
N GLU A 750 0.05 -6.26 3.58
CA GLU A 750 0.45 -5.91 2.22
C GLU A 750 0.28 -7.06 1.23
N THR A 751 0.40 -8.31 1.71
CA THR A 751 0.39 -9.50 0.85
C THR A 751 -0.46 -10.63 1.42
N LEU A 752 -0.83 -11.57 0.55
CA LEU A 752 -1.61 -12.75 0.91
C LEU A 752 -0.78 -13.84 1.62
N LYS A 753 0.53 -13.60 1.75
CA LYS A 753 1.48 -14.42 2.50
C LYS A 753 1.66 -13.90 3.93
N ASP A 754 1.00 -12.80 4.29
CA ASP A 754 1.07 -12.22 5.63
C ASP A 754 0.68 -13.29 6.69
N PRO A 755 1.45 -13.44 7.79
CA PRO A 755 1.17 -14.45 8.80
C PRO A 755 -0.23 -14.33 9.41
N PHE A 756 -0.79 -13.12 9.52
CA PHE A 756 -2.15 -12.91 10.00
C PHE A 756 -3.20 -13.51 9.05
N ILE A 757 -2.98 -13.40 7.73
CA ILE A 757 -3.85 -14.03 6.73
C ILE A 757 -3.75 -15.55 6.81
N GLN A 758 -2.55 -16.10 6.94
CA GLN A 758 -2.37 -17.55 7.04
C GLN A 758 -3.04 -18.11 8.29
N HIS A 759 -2.90 -17.42 9.41
CA HIS A 759 -3.55 -17.80 10.67
C HIS A 759 -5.08 -17.93 10.53
N ILE A 760 -5.74 -16.99 9.84
CA ILE A 760 -7.20 -17.04 9.58
C ILE A 760 -7.58 -18.16 8.58
N ARG A 761 -6.67 -18.55 7.68
CA ARG A 761 -6.92 -19.66 6.74
C ARG A 761 -6.79 -21.02 7.40
N GLU A 762 -5.77 -21.16 8.25
CA GLU A 762 -5.39 -22.42 8.89
C GLU A 762 -6.40 -22.84 9.94
N GLY A 763 -7.06 -21.89 10.61
CA GLY A 763 -8.10 -22.23 11.57
C GLY A 763 -8.97 -21.06 12.02
N ASP A 764 -9.99 -21.42 12.80
CA ASP A 764 -10.99 -20.49 13.31
C ASP A 764 -10.64 -19.92 14.70
N TRP A 765 -9.42 -20.14 15.19
CA TRP A 765 -9.03 -19.80 16.57
C TRP A 765 -9.22 -18.32 16.92
N LEU A 766 -8.90 -17.41 16.00
CA LEU A 766 -9.06 -15.96 16.24
C LEU A 766 -10.55 -15.58 16.21
N ILE A 767 -11.32 -16.22 15.34
CA ILE A 767 -12.77 -16.05 15.28
C ILE A 767 -13.40 -16.52 16.58
N ASP A 768 -12.99 -17.70 17.07
CA ASP A 768 -13.50 -18.28 18.32
C ASP A 768 -13.13 -17.39 19.51
N TYR A 769 -11.89 -16.94 19.60
CA TYR A 769 -11.46 -15.98 20.61
C TYR A 769 -12.31 -14.70 20.63
N LEU A 770 -12.63 -14.13 19.45
CA LEU A 770 -13.47 -12.94 19.37
C LEU A 770 -14.93 -13.21 19.76
N CYS A 771 -15.49 -14.35 19.34
CA CYS A 771 -16.83 -14.78 19.70
C CYS A 771 -16.99 -15.04 21.21
N ASP A 772 -15.98 -15.65 21.82
CA ASP A 772 -15.97 -15.97 23.26
C ASP A 772 -15.92 -14.70 24.12
N ASN A 773 -15.18 -13.67 23.66
CA ASN A 773 -15.07 -12.39 24.35
C ASN A 773 -16.23 -11.43 24.04
N HIS A 774 -16.86 -11.56 22.86
CA HIS A 774 -17.87 -10.64 22.37
C HIS A 774 -19.03 -11.37 21.67
N SER A 775 -20.10 -11.65 22.42
CA SER A 775 -21.30 -12.35 21.93
C SER A 775 -21.98 -11.69 20.72
N CYS A 776 -21.89 -10.37 20.60
CA CYS A 776 -22.43 -9.61 19.47
C CYS A 776 -21.78 -9.95 18.11
N LEU A 777 -20.57 -10.53 18.10
CA LEU A 777 -19.86 -10.93 16.89
C LEU A 777 -20.29 -12.33 16.39
N VAL A 778 -20.88 -13.15 17.26
CA VAL A 778 -21.23 -14.55 16.96
C VAL A 778 -22.08 -14.70 15.70
N PRO A 779 -23.15 -13.90 15.45
CA PRO A 779 -24.00 -14.08 14.29
C PRO A 779 -23.25 -13.92 12.95
N ILE A 780 -22.26 -13.03 12.90
CA ILE A 780 -21.51 -12.70 11.68
C ILE A 780 -20.30 -13.61 11.51
N LEU A 781 -19.52 -13.78 12.58
CA LEU A 781 -18.30 -14.58 12.51
C LEU A 781 -18.58 -16.07 12.33
N THR A 782 -19.71 -16.58 12.82
CA THR A 782 -20.13 -17.98 12.56
C THR A 782 -20.39 -18.23 11.07
N ILE A 783 -20.94 -17.25 10.35
CA ILE A 783 -21.13 -17.34 8.89
C ILE A 783 -19.76 -17.41 8.19
N ILE A 784 -18.77 -16.65 8.68
CA ILE A 784 -17.40 -16.71 8.15
C ILE A 784 -16.76 -18.09 8.39
N LYS A 785 -16.98 -18.73 9.55
CA LYS A 785 -16.48 -20.10 9.82
C LYS A 785 -16.98 -21.13 8.81
N GLN A 786 -18.19 -20.94 8.27
CA GLN A 786 -18.81 -21.83 7.28
C GLN A 786 -18.20 -21.71 5.88
N LEU A 787 -17.48 -20.61 5.60
CA LEU A 787 -16.81 -20.39 4.32
C LEU A 787 -15.59 -21.32 4.14
N PRO A 788 -15.25 -21.68 2.89
CA PRO A 788 -13.96 -22.30 2.59
C PRO A 788 -12.79 -21.43 3.07
N SER A 789 -11.70 -22.05 3.52
CA SER A 789 -10.53 -21.38 4.13
C SER A 789 -9.99 -20.20 3.31
N VAL A 790 -10.04 -20.30 1.98
CA VAL A 790 -9.56 -19.26 1.05
C VAL A 790 -10.35 -17.95 1.18
N PHE A 791 -11.63 -18.02 1.51
CA PHE A 791 -12.53 -16.85 1.63
C PHE A 791 -12.55 -16.24 3.02
N LYS A 792 -12.20 -17.00 4.07
CA LYS A 792 -12.29 -16.54 5.47
C LYS A 792 -11.55 -15.22 5.70
N PRO A 793 -10.27 -15.03 5.26
CA PRO A 793 -9.56 -13.78 5.48
C PRO A 793 -10.26 -12.57 4.86
N HIS A 794 -10.89 -12.73 3.68
CA HIS A 794 -11.59 -11.63 3.02
C HIS A 794 -12.69 -11.06 3.89
N TYR A 795 -13.65 -11.93 4.20
CA TYR A 795 -14.88 -11.53 4.81
C TYR A 795 -14.65 -11.20 6.28
N PHE A 796 -13.69 -11.87 6.93
CA PHE A 796 -13.20 -11.47 8.24
C PHE A 796 -12.70 -10.01 8.22
N ILE A 797 -11.75 -9.66 7.34
CA ILE A 797 -11.21 -8.30 7.26
C ILE A 797 -12.29 -7.27 6.96
N LYS A 798 -13.17 -7.55 5.98
CA LYS A 798 -14.26 -6.64 5.61
C LYS A 798 -15.23 -6.41 6.77
N CYS A 799 -15.67 -7.49 7.43
CA CYS A 799 -16.63 -7.39 8.53
C CYS A 799 -16.03 -6.64 9.72
N ILE A 800 -14.78 -6.93 10.11
CA ILE A 800 -14.12 -6.21 11.21
C ILE A 800 -14.00 -4.72 10.89
N LYS A 801 -13.53 -4.34 9.68
CA LYS A 801 -13.44 -2.93 9.28
C LYS A 801 -14.80 -2.22 9.29
N HIS A 802 -15.82 -2.88 8.77
CA HIS A 802 -17.19 -2.35 8.72
C HIS A 802 -17.79 -2.13 10.12
N ILE A 803 -17.58 -3.08 11.03
CA ILE A 803 -18.04 -2.99 12.42
C ILE A 803 -17.35 -1.81 13.12
N VAL A 804 -16.02 -1.72 13.04
CA VAL A 804 -15.27 -0.61 13.66
C VAL A 804 -15.73 0.74 13.12
N GLN A 805 -15.85 0.87 11.79
CA GLN A 805 -16.29 2.11 11.15
C GLN A 805 -17.71 2.50 11.61
N SER A 806 -18.64 1.55 11.64
CA SER A 806 -20.02 1.78 12.09
C SER A 806 -20.07 2.31 13.53
N ILE A 807 -19.20 1.82 14.41
CA ILE A 807 -19.13 2.26 15.80
C ILE A 807 -18.51 3.67 15.88
N GLU A 808 -17.37 3.91 15.21
CA GLU A 808 -16.72 5.23 15.18
C GLU A 808 -17.66 6.33 14.67
N ASP A 809 -18.52 6.01 13.71
CA ASP A 809 -19.50 6.95 13.14
C ASP A 809 -20.60 7.32 14.17
N LYS A 810 -21.05 6.41 15.04
CA LYS A 810 -22.07 6.70 16.08
C LYS A 810 -21.61 7.69 17.12
N TYR A 811 -20.36 7.59 17.56
CA TYR A 811 -19.79 8.47 18.60
C TYR A 811 -19.39 9.85 18.05
N THR A 812 -19.72 10.15 16.79
CA THR A 812 -19.33 11.39 16.12
C THR A 812 -20.47 12.40 16.07
N GLN A 813 -20.30 13.55 16.72
CA GLN A 813 -20.91 14.79 16.22
C GLN A 813 -19.91 15.93 15.91
N HIS A 814 -18.82 16.22 16.64
CA HIS A 814 -18.06 17.47 16.35
C HIS A 814 -16.53 17.55 16.69
N ARG A 815 -15.69 16.51 16.50
CA ARG A 815 -14.23 16.61 16.79
C ARG A 815 -13.31 15.95 15.75
N GLU A 816 -12.04 16.41 15.66
CA GLU A 816 -11.01 15.83 14.78
C GLU A 816 -10.67 14.37 15.16
N ILE A 817 -10.38 13.52 14.15
CA ILE A 817 -10.18 12.06 14.27
C ILE A 817 -9.16 11.66 15.37
N PHE A 818 -8.08 12.42 15.52
CA PHE A 818 -7.07 12.16 16.56
C PHE A 818 -7.64 12.29 17.97
N PHE A 819 -8.45 13.33 18.21
CA PHE A 819 -9.10 13.55 19.50
C PHE A 819 -10.23 12.55 19.77
N LYS A 820 -10.90 12.07 18.72
CA LYS A 820 -11.88 10.98 18.83
C LYS A 820 -11.27 9.73 19.46
N GLN A 821 -10.10 9.30 19.00
CA GLN A 821 -9.46 8.08 19.50
C GLN A 821 -9.09 8.19 20.98
N ILE A 822 -8.58 9.35 21.41
CA ILE A 822 -8.23 9.60 22.82
C ILE A 822 -9.49 9.68 23.71
N ASP A 823 -10.55 10.33 23.23
CA ASP A 823 -11.83 10.44 23.95
C ASP A 823 -12.49 9.05 24.13
N ILE A 824 -12.51 8.25 23.07
CA ILE A 824 -13.05 6.88 23.09
C ILE A 824 -12.20 5.98 24.02
N LEU A 825 -10.87 6.01 23.92
CA LEU A 825 -9.99 5.27 24.83
C LEU A 825 -10.27 5.58 26.31
N SER A 826 -10.53 6.85 26.65
CA SER A 826 -10.72 7.29 28.03
C SER A 826 -12.04 6.82 28.68
N SER A 827 -13.09 6.57 27.90
CA SER A 827 -14.43 6.27 28.45
C SER A 827 -14.62 4.82 28.88
N TYR A 828 -13.65 3.94 28.60
CA TYR A 828 -13.78 2.49 28.86
C TYR A 828 -13.23 2.04 30.24
N PHE A 829 -12.32 2.80 30.86
CA PHE A 829 -11.51 2.32 32.00
C PHE A 829 -12.16 2.36 33.40
N THR A 830 -13.44 1.98 33.54
CA THR A 830 -14.18 2.06 34.83
C THR A 830 -14.26 0.79 35.66
N ASN A 831 -13.57 -0.29 35.31
CA ASN A 831 -13.54 -1.50 36.15
C ASN A 831 -12.41 -1.42 37.20
N TYR A 832 -12.82 -1.41 38.48
CA TYR A 832 -12.08 -0.90 39.65
C TYR A 832 -11.04 -1.84 40.28
N ASP A 833 -10.77 -2.99 39.68
CA ASP A 833 -10.14 -4.09 40.41
C ASP A 833 -8.61 -4.19 40.30
N PHE A 834 -7.94 -3.36 39.47
CA PHE A 834 -6.51 -3.51 39.16
C PHE A 834 -5.62 -2.25 39.28
N ILE A 835 -6.08 -1.15 39.86
CA ILE A 835 -5.33 0.13 39.75
C ILE A 835 -4.61 0.49 41.06
N LYS A 836 -3.35 0.92 40.94
CA LYS A 836 -2.63 1.60 42.02
C LYS A 836 -3.34 2.91 42.38
N GLY A 837 -3.49 3.20 43.67
CA GLY A 837 -4.18 4.39 44.18
C GLY A 837 -3.65 5.70 43.59
N ARG A 838 -2.32 5.83 43.43
CA ARG A 838 -1.70 6.99 42.81
C ARG A 838 -2.16 7.20 41.36
N GLU A 839 -2.02 6.19 40.52
CA GLU A 839 -2.38 6.26 39.09
C GLU A 839 -3.87 6.54 38.90
N THR A 840 -4.70 5.95 39.76
CA THR A 840 -6.14 6.18 39.81
C THR A 840 -6.45 7.67 39.96
N PHE A 841 -5.86 8.34 40.95
CA PHE A 841 -6.20 9.73 41.25
C PHE A 841 -5.49 10.75 40.35
N MET A 842 -4.35 10.39 39.77
CA MET A 842 -3.72 11.20 38.72
C MET A 842 -4.55 11.21 37.43
N SER A 843 -5.17 10.08 37.08
CA SER A 843 -5.99 9.92 35.86
C SER A 843 -7.49 10.23 36.04
N PHE A 844 -7.90 10.50 37.28
CA PHE A 844 -9.30 10.65 37.71
C PHE A 844 -10.09 11.67 36.88
N LYS A 845 -9.53 12.87 36.65
CA LYS A 845 -10.23 13.91 35.89
C LYS A 845 -10.38 13.50 34.43
N GLY A 846 -9.31 13.03 33.78
CA GLY A 846 -9.35 12.59 32.38
C GLY A 846 -10.36 11.46 32.09
N ILE A 847 -10.48 10.49 33.00
CA ILE A 847 -11.25 9.26 32.77
C ILE A 847 -12.67 9.31 33.31
N LEU A 848 -12.91 9.99 34.43
CA LEU A 848 -14.22 9.97 35.08
C LEU A 848 -14.94 11.29 34.92
N ILE A 849 -14.24 12.40 35.16
CA ILE A 849 -14.85 13.74 35.11
C ILE A 849 -15.11 14.16 33.66
N LEU A 850 -14.09 14.12 32.80
CA LEU A 850 -14.22 14.50 31.39
C LEU A 850 -15.00 13.49 30.53
N THR A 851 -15.48 12.38 31.11
CA THR A 851 -16.36 11.40 30.44
C THR A 851 -17.76 11.38 31.07
N ASN A 852 -18.04 12.31 32.00
CA ASN A 852 -19.31 12.43 32.69
C ASN A 852 -19.73 11.21 33.55
N LYS A 853 -18.75 10.44 34.05
CA LYS A 853 -18.97 9.29 34.95
C LYS A 853 -18.93 9.71 36.42
N VAL A 854 -19.91 10.53 36.80
CA VAL A 854 -19.95 11.21 38.11
C VAL A 854 -20.24 10.25 39.25
N VAL A 855 -21.10 9.24 39.04
CA VAL A 855 -21.49 8.28 40.09
C VAL A 855 -20.29 7.40 40.47
N GLU A 856 -19.59 6.91 39.46
CA GLU A 856 -18.32 6.20 39.51
C GLU A 856 -17.24 7.00 40.26
N ALA A 857 -17.06 8.26 39.87
CA ALA A 857 -16.13 9.18 40.51
C ALA A 857 -16.39 9.32 42.02
N LYS A 858 -17.65 9.53 42.41
CA LYS A 858 -18.07 9.64 43.80
C LYS A 858 -17.79 8.35 44.59
N ALA A 859 -18.19 7.19 44.04
CA ALA A 859 -18.00 5.90 44.68
C ALA A 859 -16.51 5.60 44.95
N LEU A 860 -15.64 5.94 43.99
CA LEU A 860 -14.20 5.74 44.11
C LEU A 860 -13.55 6.62 45.18
N ILE A 861 -13.96 7.89 45.26
CA ILE A 861 -13.52 8.81 46.32
C ILE A 861 -13.86 8.22 47.70
N PHE A 862 -15.11 7.77 47.90
CA PHE A 862 -15.54 7.17 49.17
C PHE A 862 -14.79 5.89 49.50
N LYS A 863 -14.63 5.00 48.51
CA LYS A 863 -13.94 3.71 48.68
C LYS A 863 -12.54 3.92 49.25
N TYR A 864 -11.74 4.80 48.66
CA TYR A 864 -10.38 5.06 49.14
C TYR A 864 -10.34 5.87 50.44
N GLY A 865 -11.26 6.81 50.64
CA GLY A 865 -11.38 7.56 51.90
C GLY A 865 -11.66 6.66 53.10
N ASN A 866 -12.50 5.63 52.92
CA ASN A 866 -12.82 4.64 53.96
C ASN A 866 -11.67 3.67 54.26
N LEU A 867 -10.68 3.57 53.37
CA LEU A 867 -9.48 2.74 53.54
C LEU A 867 -8.29 3.55 54.03
N MET A 868 -8.48 4.78 54.50
CA MET A 868 -7.41 5.62 55.01
C MET A 868 -6.85 5.07 56.33
N GLN A 869 -5.53 5.01 56.45
CA GLN A 869 -4.84 4.58 57.68
C GLN A 869 -3.54 5.36 57.85
N HIS A 870 -3.13 5.62 59.09
CA HIS A 870 -1.90 6.40 59.40
C HIS A 870 -1.88 7.81 58.81
N GLY A 871 -3.04 8.37 58.45
CA GLY A 871 -3.13 9.64 57.71
C GLY A 871 -2.74 9.52 56.23
N LEU A 872 -2.73 8.31 55.66
CA LEU A 872 -2.37 8.01 54.27
C LEU A 872 -3.49 7.26 53.56
N ILE A 873 -3.63 7.52 52.26
CA ILE A 873 -4.49 6.75 51.35
C ILE A 873 -3.65 5.60 50.75
N PRO A 874 -4.19 4.38 50.66
CA PRO A 874 -3.42 3.24 50.17
C PRO A 874 -3.10 3.37 48.68
N ASN A 875 -1.93 2.85 48.29
CA ASN A 875 -1.48 2.80 46.90
C ASN A 875 -1.82 1.49 46.21
N SER A 876 -2.04 0.41 46.93
CA SER A 876 -2.54 -0.84 46.35
C SER A 876 -3.64 -1.36 47.26
N LEU A 877 -4.66 -1.98 46.65
CA LEU A 877 -5.77 -2.62 47.37
C LEU A 877 -5.58 -4.13 47.51
N LYS A 878 -4.76 -4.74 46.64
CA LYS A 878 -4.53 -6.20 46.58
C LYS A 878 -3.03 -6.49 46.32
N PRO A 879 -2.19 -6.65 47.35
CA PRO A 879 -2.48 -6.46 48.78
C PRO A 879 -2.63 -4.98 49.15
N LEU A 880 -3.27 -4.71 50.30
CA LEU A 880 -3.42 -3.35 50.83
C LEU A 880 -2.06 -2.79 51.27
N ARG A 881 -1.61 -1.68 50.68
CA ARG A 881 -0.29 -1.09 50.94
C ARG A 881 -0.33 0.43 51.09
N TYR A 882 0.44 0.94 52.05
CA TYR A 882 0.58 2.38 52.36
C TYR A 882 2.01 2.86 52.11
N ASN A 883 2.59 2.45 50.98
CA ASN A 883 3.97 2.73 50.60
C ASN A 883 4.12 4.04 49.79
N THR A 884 3.23 5.02 49.99
CA THR A 884 3.21 6.25 49.22
C THR A 884 2.91 7.46 50.07
N ARG A 885 3.52 8.59 49.75
CA ARG A 885 3.31 9.86 50.45
C ARG A 885 2.41 10.85 49.71
N ASP A 886 2.24 10.66 48.40
CA ASP A 886 1.59 11.59 47.48
C ASP A 886 0.13 11.22 47.16
N THR A 887 -0.23 9.94 47.24
CA THR A 887 -1.58 9.43 46.94
C THR A 887 -2.69 10.15 47.70
N CYS A 888 -2.47 10.51 48.97
CA CYS A 888 -3.47 11.22 49.77
C CYS A 888 -3.80 12.61 49.21
N PHE A 889 -2.79 13.33 48.72
CA PHE A 889 -3.01 14.65 48.13
C PHE A 889 -3.59 14.55 46.71
N TRP A 890 -3.24 13.50 45.95
CA TRP A 890 -3.93 13.21 44.69
C TRP A 890 -5.41 12.90 44.89
N TRP A 891 -5.75 12.18 45.96
CA TRP A 891 -7.14 11.92 46.36
C TRP A 891 -7.89 13.21 46.72
N ILE A 892 -7.27 14.13 47.48
CA ILE A 892 -7.88 15.45 47.78
C ILE A 892 -8.04 16.29 46.50
N LYS A 893 -7.07 16.25 45.58
CA LYS A 893 -7.18 16.88 44.26
C LYS A 893 -8.34 16.29 43.45
N ALA A 894 -8.57 14.98 43.50
CA ALA A 894 -9.71 14.34 42.86
C ALA A 894 -11.05 14.83 43.44
N ILE A 895 -11.13 15.04 44.76
CA ILE A 895 -12.30 15.67 45.41
C ILE A 895 -12.50 17.09 44.87
N ARG A 896 -11.44 17.90 44.79
CA ARG A 896 -11.51 19.25 44.20
C ARG A 896 -12.08 19.21 42.79
N ASP A 897 -11.56 18.34 41.94
CA ASP A 897 -11.97 18.24 40.54
C ASP A 897 -13.42 17.76 40.41
N TYR A 898 -13.84 16.79 41.23
CA TYR A 898 -15.23 16.33 41.32
C TYR A 898 -16.18 17.46 41.70
N VAL A 899 -15.89 18.19 42.79
CA VAL A 899 -16.73 19.28 43.28
C VAL A 899 -16.77 20.44 42.29
N THR A 900 -15.64 20.75 41.65
CA THR A 900 -15.57 21.83 40.63
C THR A 900 -16.41 21.49 39.39
N TYR A 901 -16.56 20.21 39.05
CA TYR A 901 -17.33 19.78 37.89
C TYR A 901 -18.82 19.60 38.19
N THR A 902 -19.16 19.13 39.39
CA THR A 902 -20.53 18.72 39.75
C THR A 902 -21.30 19.72 40.61
N ASP A 903 -20.59 20.68 41.22
CA ASP A 903 -21.09 21.54 42.31
C ASP A 903 -21.63 20.75 43.53
N ASP A 904 -21.31 19.45 43.67
CA ASP A 904 -21.72 18.61 44.80
C ASP A 904 -20.75 18.76 45.98
N PHE A 905 -20.92 19.84 46.76
CA PHE A 905 -20.11 20.11 47.96
C PHE A 905 -20.41 19.16 49.14
N SER A 906 -21.47 18.34 49.08
CA SER A 906 -21.85 17.45 50.20
C SER A 906 -20.76 16.43 50.52
N ILE A 907 -19.99 16.02 49.50
CA ILE A 907 -18.90 15.07 49.62
C ILE A 907 -17.80 15.56 50.58
N ILE A 908 -17.56 16.88 50.63
CA ILE A 908 -16.57 17.48 51.54
C ILE A 908 -17.04 17.31 52.97
N SER A 909 -18.31 17.60 53.25
CA SER A 909 -18.89 17.46 54.59
C SER A 909 -18.86 16.01 55.09
N LEU A 910 -19.05 15.03 54.19
CA LEU A 910 -19.01 13.61 54.52
C LEU A 910 -17.60 13.08 54.78
N LEU A 911 -16.56 13.70 54.18
CA LEU A 911 -15.17 13.25 54.26
C LEU A 911 -14.27 14.20 55.07
N GLN A 912 -14.85 15.19 55.74
CA GLN A 912 -14.10 16.26 56.39
C GLN A 912 -13.17 15.75 57.49
N GLU A 913 -13.56 14.71 58.22
CA GLU A 913 -12.74 14.08 59.27
C GLU A 913 -11.51 13.41 58.65
N GLN A 914 -11.69 12.71 57.53
CA GLN A 914 -10.62 12.05 56.82
C GLN A 914 -9.63 13.07 56.25
N ILE A 915 -10.14 14.13 55.60
CA ILE A 915 -9.32 15.22 55.08
C ILE A 915 -8.53 15.89 56.21
N GLN A 916 -9.19 16.23 57.32
CA GLN A 916 -8.52 16.81 58.48
C GLN A 916 -7.44 15.89 59.05
N CYS A 917 -7.73 14.59 59.19
CA CYS A 917 -6.81 13.59 59.70
C CYS A 917 -5.53 13.51 58.86
N ILE A 918 -5.66 13.55 57.53
CA ILE A 918 -4.51 13.55 56.61
C ILE A 918 -3.59 14.73 56.92
N PHE A 919 -4.10 15.98 56.88
CA PHE A 919 -3.27 17.16 57.14
C PHE A 919 -2.70 17.18 58.55
N GLN A 920 -3.52 16.83 59.56
CA GLN A 920 -3.11 16.82 60.95
C GLN A 920 -1.98 15.80 61.19
N SER A 921 -2.09 14.59 60.62
CA SER A 921 -1.08 13.53 60.74
C SER A 921 0.23 13.93 60.06
N HIS A 922 0.18 14.50 58.86
CA HIS A 922 1.37 15.01 58.17
C HIS A 922 2.06 16.13 58.95
N ALA A 923 1.28 16.99 59.61
CA ALA A 923 1.81 18.09 60.41
C ALA A 923 2.44 17.63 61.73
N THR A 924 1.84 16.64 62.42
CA THR A 924 2.39 16.09 63.68
C THR A 924 3.49 15.05 63.46
N GLY A 925 3.58 14.52 62.25
CA GLY A 925 4.51 13.46 61.86
C GLY A 925 3.84 12.09 61.78
N ILE A 926 4.24 11.33 60.76
CA ILE A 926 3.79 9.96 60.50
C ILE A 926 5.01 9.05 60.64
N LYS A 927 4.90 7.98 61.43
CA LYS A 927 5.95 6.96 61.54
C LYS A 927 5.33 5.59 61.79
N PHE A 928 5.53 4.67 60.86
CA PHE A 928 5.11 3.28 61.00
C PHE A 928 6.00 2.36 60.18
N LYS A 929 5.87 1.05 60.42
CA LYS A 929 6.52 0.01 59.62
C LYS A 929 5.45 -0.72 58.81
N GLU A 930 5.65 -0.81 57.50
CA GLU A 930 4.73 -1.52 56.61
C GLU A 930 4.67 -3.01 56.98
N ILE A 931 3.45 -3.58 56.99
CA ILE A 931 3.18 -4.95 57.45
C ILE A 931 3.46 -5.98 56.34
N TYR A 932 3.43 -5.56 55.08
CA TYR A 932 3.64 -6.45 53.94
C TYR A 932 5.13 -6.73 53.71
N VAL A 933 5.53 -8.00 53.83
CA VAL A 933 6.90 -8.48 53.63
C VAL A 933 6.92 -9.35 52.38
N ASN A 934 7.52 -8.85 51.30
CA ASN A 934 8.10 -9.74 50.30
C ASN A 934 9.52 -10.09 50.77
N ASP A 935 9.98 -11.32 50.54
CA ASP A 935 11.30 -11.83 50.97
C ASP A 935 12.48 -10.96 50.50
N ASP A 936 12.27 -10.11 49.49
CA ASP A 936 13.28 -9.23 48.89
C ASP A 936 13.31 -7.79 49.45
N THR A 937 12.42 -7.43 50.39
CA THR A 937 12.33 -6.04 50.89
C THR A 937 13.23 -5.81 52.09
N ASP A 938 14.13 -4.83 52.00
CA ASP A 938 15.00 -4.42 53.11
C ASP A 938 14.15 -3.94 54.31
N LYS A 939 14.52 -4.34 55.53
CA LYS A 939 13.81 -3.98 56.77
C LYS A 939 13.79 -2.46 56.98
N GLU A 940 14.80 -1.73 56.52
CA GLU A 940 14.84 -0.26 56.55
C GLU A 940 13.87 0.38 55.54
N GLY A 941 13.70 -0.26 54.37
CA GLY A 941 12.79 0.18 53.32
C GLY A 941 11.30 0.05 53.66
N LEU A 942 10.96 -0.72 54.70
CA LEU A 942 9.61 -0.88 55.23
C LEU A 942 9.21 0.23 56.22
N VAL A 943 10.16 1.01 56.74
CA VAL A 943 9.86 2.11 57.66
C VAL A 943 9.46 3.33 56.85
N VAL A 944 8.24 3.81 57.06
CA VAL A 944 7.71 5.04 56.47
C VAL A 944 7.71 6.11 57.55
N GLU A 945 8.47 7.18 57.32
CA GLU A 945 8.58 8.33 58.25
C GLU A 945 8.42 9.64 57.48
N LEU A 946 7.43 10.45 57.85
CA LEU A 946 7.15 11.77 57.28
C LEU A 946 7.07 12.80 58.41
N LYS A 947 7.61 14.01 58.20
CA LYS A 947 7.66 15.10 59.17
C LYS A 947 7.48 16.45 58.50
N LEU A 948 6.83 17.38 59.20
CA LEU A 948 6.78 18.77 58.81
C LEU A 948 8.13 19.45 59.11
N ASP A 949 8.72 20.09 58.10
CA ASP A 949 9.86 20.98 58.29
C ASP A 949 9.38 22.34 58.83
N SER A 950 9.85 22.71 60.01
CA SER A 950 9.45 23.95 60.67
C SER A 950 9.98 25.21 60.00
N GLU A 951 11.03 25.09 59.18
CA GLU A 951 11.66 26.23 58.50
C GLU A 951 10.96 26.60 57.19
N THR A 952 10.38 25.63 56.48
CA THR A 952 9.83 25.83 55.14
C THR A 952 8.35 25.49 55.02
N GLY A 953 7.81 24.71 55.96
CA GLY A 953 6.45 24.17 55.88
C GLY A 953 6.31 22.98 54.93
N PHE A 954 7.41 22.47 54.37
CA PHE A 954 7.38 21.29 53.51
C PHE A 954 7.22 20.02 54.33
N ILE A 955 6.64 18.98 53.73
CA ILE A 955 6.68 17.65 54.33
C ILE A 955 7.96 16.97 53.84
N MET A 956 8.86 16.70 54.79
CA MET A 956 10.06 15.90 54.62
C MET A 956 9.74 14.45 54.91
N GLY A 957 10.41 13.50 54.27
CA GLY A 957 10.25 12.11 54.68
C GLY A 957 10.77 11.07 53.70
N GLY A 958 10.62 9.82 54.11
CA GLY A 958 11.31 8.68 53.55
C GLY A 958 12.76 8.58 54.02
N ASN A 959 13.44 7.56 53.51
CA ASN A 959 14.87 7.32 53.67
C ASN A 959 15.44 6.83 52.33
N TYR A 960 16.77 6.74 52.24
CA TYR A 960 17.50 6.32 51.04
C TYR A 960 17.17 4.90 50.53
N LYS A 961 16.40 4.11 51.30
CA LYS A 961 15.90 2.76 51.00
C LYS A 961 14.40 2.74 50.66
N ASN A 962 13.68 3.87 50.70
CA ASN A 962 12.26 3.93 50.35
C ASN A 962 12.00 4.37 48.90
N CYS A 963 10.81 4.00 48.43
CA CYS A 963 10.21 4.35 47.13
C CYS A 963 8.83 5.02 47.32
N LEU A 964 8.74 6.16 48.03
CA LEU A 964 7.44 6.74 48.43
C LEU A 964 6.75 7.60 47.37
N THR A 965 7.39 7.84 46.22
CA THR A 965 6.88 8.68 45.10
C THR A 965 6.55 7.81 43.88
N TRP A 966 6.09 8.40 42.78
CA TRP A 966 5.78 7.64 41.55
C TRP A 966 6.99 6.96 40.91
N MET A 967 8.20 7.46 41.19
CA MET A 967 9.44 6.79 40.80
C MET A 967 9.75 5.66 41.79
N ASP A 968 8.92 4.61 41.81
CA ASP A 968 8.87 3.60 42.89
C ASP A 968 9.60 2.27 42.61
N LYS A 969 10.40 2.17 41.55
CA LYS A 969 11.17 0.94 41.26
C LYS A 969 12.18 0.61 42.36
N MET A 970 11.93 -0.50 43.06
CA MET A 970 12.90 -1.15 43.96
C MET A 970 13.75 -2.15 43.19
N GLY A 971 15.07 -2.14 43.41
CA GLY A 971 16.00 -3.10 42.82
C GLY A 971 15.79 -4.50 43.36
N SER A 972 15.75 -5.47 42.45
CA SER A 972 15.59 -6.91 42.73
C SER A 972 16.80 -7.74 42.27
N GLY A 973 17.70 -7.13 41.51
CA GLY A 973 18.85 -7.80 40.92
C GLY A 973 19.92 -8.12 41.96
N THR A 974 20.80 -9.06 41.65
CA THR A 974 21.86 -9.50 42.56
C THR A 974 22.74 -8.34 43.07
N LEU A 975 22.96 -7.30 42.26
CA LEU A 975 23.80 -6.16 42.63
C LEU A 975 23.03 -5.03 43.30
N ASN A 976 21.75 -4.84 42.98
CA ASN A 976 20.94 -3.69 43.39
C ASN A 976 19.76 -4.02 44.33
N LYS A 977 19.70 -5.27 44.81
CA LYS A 977 18.64 -5.76 45.70
C LYS A 977 18.41 -4.85 46.90
N GLY A 978 17.17 -4.43 47.09
CA GLY A 978 16.77 -3.58 48.23
C GLY A 978 17.27 -2.13 48.15
N TYR A 979 17.79 -1.69 47.01
CA TYR A 979 18.06 -0.28 46.74
C TYR A 979 17.02 0.30 45.77
N PRO A 980 16.47 1.50 46.04
CA PRO A 980 15.57 2.16 45.11
C PRO A 980 16.32 2.71 43.89
N ALA A 981 15.70 2.61 42.71
CA ALA A 981 16.22 3.18 41.46
C ALA A 981 16.39 4.70 41.55
N ALA A 982 15.38 5.36 42.10
CA ALA A 982 15.38 6.79 42.36
C ALA A 982 14.79 7.03 43.75
N SER A 983 15.63 6.95 44.79
CA SER A 983 15.17 7.39 46.12
C SER A 983 14.90 8.88 46.09
N ARG A 984 13.70 9.26 46.54
CA ARG A 984 13.25 10.65 46.61
C ARG A 984 12.83 11.00 48.04
N ASP A 985 13.71 10.66 48.97
CA ASP A 985 13.61 11.04 50.38
C ASP A 985 13.91 12.54 50.55
N GLY A 986 13.34 13.18 51.58
CA GLY A 986 13.35 14.64 51.70
C GLY A 986 12.02 15.25 51.24
N ALA A 987 12.04 16.38 50.52
CA ALA A 987 10.85 17.02 49.95
C ALA A 987 10.88 17.04 48.41
N PRO A 988 10.25 16.04 47.75
CA PRO A 988 10.03 16.03 46.31
C PRO A 988 9.21 17.24 45.84
N ILE A 989 9.63 17.87 44.73
CA ILE A 989 9.04 19.13 44.25
C ILE A 989 7.53 19.04 43.99
N GLU A 990 7.06 17.95 43.38
CA GLU A 990 5.65 17.77 43.05
C GLU A 990 4.80 17.48 44.28
N CYS A 991 5.35 16.83 45.32
CA CYS A 991 4.64 16.62 46.58
C CYS A 991 4.39 17.97 47.28
N THR A 992 5.38 18.87 47.28
CA THR A 992 5.26 20.20 47.89
C THR A 992 4.24 21.05 47.15
N ALA A 993 4.27 21.05 45.82
CA ALA A 993 3.28 21.77 45.00
C ALA A 993 1.86 21.21 45.17
N LEU A 994 1.73 19.88 45.21
CA LEU A 994 0.45 19.21 45.40
C LEU A 994 -0.15 19.46 46.79
N LEU A 995 0.68 19.43 47.85
CA LEU A 995 0.28 19.82 49.20
C LEU A 995 -0.27 21.25 49.21
N LYS A 996 0.47 22.20 48.63
CA LYS A 996 0.07 23.60 48.54
C LYS A 996 -1.27 23.76 47.81
N ALA A 997 -1.43 23.10 46.67
CA ALA A 997 -2.69 23.13 45.92
C ALA A 997 -3.88 22.57 46.74
N CYS A 998 -3.65 21.56 47.58
CA CYS A 998 -4.67 21.00 48.46
C CYS A 998 -5.00 21.95 49.63
N LEU A 999 -3.98 22.61 50.23
CA LEU A 999 -4.17 23.60 51.29
C LEU A 999 -4.99 24.80 50.80
N ASP A 1000 -4.72 25.30 49.59
CA ASP A 1000 -5.51 26.37 48.98
C ASP A 1000 -6.96 25.97 48.73
N PHE A 1001 -7.16 24.76 48.21
CA PHE A 1001 -8.50 24.23 47.96
C PHE A 1001 -9.30 24.16 49.27
N ILE A 1002 -8.75 23.53 50.31
CA ILE A 1002 -9.44 23.40 51.60
C ILE A 1002 -9.59 24.75 52.30
N GLY A 1003 -8.59 25.63 52.21
CA GLY A 1003 -8.68 27.01 52.70
C GLY A 1003 -9.84 27.78 52.06
N LYS A 1004 -10.04 27.64 50.74
CA LYS A 1004 -11.19 28.20 50.02
C LYS A 1004 -12.51 27.57 50.48
N MET A 1005 -12.57 26.25 50.63
CA MET A 1005 -13.78 25.56 51.11
C MET A 1005 -14.16 25.98 52.53
N HIS A 1006 -13.17 26.21 53.40
CA HIS A 1006 -13.40 26.75 54.75
C HIS A 1006 -13.96 28.17 54.72
N GLN A 1007 -13.38 29.07 53.91
CA GLN A 1007 -13.90 30.44 53.73
C GLN A 1007 -15.35 30.47 53.22
N GLN A 1008 -15.76 29.44 52.47
CA GLN A 1008 -17.11 29.27 51.94
C GLN A 1008 -18.05 28.50 52.89
N ASN A 1009 -17.64 28.25 54.14
CA ASN A 1009 -18.39 27.46 55.13
C ASN A 1009 -18.74 26.03 54.68
N LYS A 1010 -17.93 25.43 53.78
CA LYS A 1010 -18.10 24.05 53.28
C LYS A 1010 -17.19 23.05 53.99
N PHE A 1011 -16.18 23.52 54.73
CA PHE A 1011 -15.25 22.70 55.50
C PHE A 1011 -15.09 23.29 56.91
N THR A 1012 -15.33 22.49 57.95
CA THR A 1012 -15.53 22.99 59.32
C THR A 1012 -14.22 23.39 60.01
N TYR A 1013 -13.12 22.69 59.74
CA TYR A 1013 -11.87 22.91 60.46
C TYR A 1013 -11.13 24.16 59.95
N PRO A 1014 -10.67 25.08 60.84
CA PRO A 1014 -9.97 26.30 60.44
C PRO A 1014 -8.49 26.11 60.10
N GLY A 1015 -7.93 24.93 60.41
CA GLY A 1015 -6.51 24.64 60.24
C GLY A 1015 -6.08 23.37 60.98
N ILE A 1016 -4.76 23.20 61.11
CA ILE A 1016 -4.13 22.15 61.91
C ILE A 1016 -3.77 22.66 63.31
N LYS A 1017 -3.73 21.76 64.29
CA LYS A 1017 -3.25 22.05 65.65
C LYS A 1017 -1.81 21.60 65.80
N LEU A 1018 -0.90 22.51 66.10
CA LEU A 1018 0.49 22.21 66.42
C LEU A 1018 0.77 22.71 67.84
N MET A 1019 1.06 21.79 68.76
CA MET A 1019 1.19 22.10 70.19
C MET A 1019 -0.05 22.87 70.68
N ASN A 1020 0.11 24.15 71.08
CA ASN A 1020 -0.97 25.02 71.57
C ASN A 1020 -1.40 26.11 70.56
N ARG A 1021 -1.00 26.04 69.29
CA ARG A 1021 -1.38 27.00 68.24
C ARG A 1021 -2.11 26.34 67.10
N THR A 1022 -3.10 27.05 66.54
CA THR A 1022 -3.75 26.65 65.29
C THR A 1022 -3.05 27.36 64.13
N VAL A 1023 -2.50 26.59 63.20
CA VAL A 1023 -1.99 27.11 61.93
C VAL A 1023 -3.10 27.00 60.91
N THR A 1024 -3.57 28.13 60.39
CA THR A 1024 -4.65 28.16 59.40
C THR A 1024 -4.17 27.59 58.06
N TRP A 1025 -5.10 27.08 57.25
CA TRP A 1025 -4.79 26.55 55.90
C TRP A 1025 -4.02 27.55 55.05
N ARG A 1026 -4.47 28.82 55.07
CA ARG A 1026 -3.85 29.92 54.34
C ARG A 1026 -2.44 30.23 54.86
N ALA A 1027 -2.26 30.29 56.18
CA ALA A 1027 -0.94 30.53 56.76
C ALA A 1027 0.07 29.46 56.37
N TRP A 1028 -0.34 28.18 56.33
CA TRP A 1028 0.54 27.10 55.89
C TRP A 1028 0.85 27.21 54.38
N SER A 1029 -0.16 27.45 53.54
CA SER A 1029 0.04 27.63 52.10
C SER A 1029 0.97 28.81 51.77
N ASP A 1030 0.75 29.96 52.42
CA ASP A 1030 1.57 31.16 52.25
C ASP A 1030 3.02 30.92 52.71
N PHE A 1031 3.22 30.15 53.79
CA PHE A 1031 4.55 29.80 54.29
C PHE A 1031 5.33 28.92 53.30
N ILE A 1032 4.66 27.94 52.67
CA ILE A 1032 5.25 27.14 51.59
C ILE A 1032 5.62 28.05 50.42
N CYS A 1033 4.71 28.94 50.00
CA CYS A 1033 4.91 29.85 48.87
C CYS A 1033 6.14 30.76 49.06
N GLN A 1034 6.33 31.29 50.27
CA GLN A 1034 7.47 32.17 50.61
C GLN A 1034 8.84 31.46 50.50
N HIS A 1035 8.89 30.15 50.79
CA HIS A 1035 10.15 29.40 50.86
C HIS A 1035 10.42 28.56 49.61
N PHE A 1036 9.41 28.28 48.79
CA PHE A 1036 9.51 27.36 47.65
C PHE A 1036 10.61 27.76 46.65
N GLU A 1037 10.55 28.98 46.12
CA GLU A 1037 11.48 29.41 45.07
C GLU A 1037 12.95 29.35 45.53
N LYS A 1038 13.23 29.83 46.76
CA LYS A 1038 14.58 29.80 47.34
C LYS A 1038 15.09 28.40 47.63
N SER A 1039 14.20 27.43 47.85
CA SER A 1039 14.56 26.06 48.19
C SER A 1039 14.79 25.19 46.96
N TYR A 1040 14.01 25.41 45.89
CA TYR A 1040 14.04 24.56 44.70
C TYR A 1040 14.80 25.16 43.51
N TYR A 1041 14.85 26.48 43.33
CA TYR A 1041 15.51 27.04 42.14
C TYR A 1041 17.05 27.04 42.27
N ILE A 1042 17.75 26.74 41.18
CA ILE A 1042 19.21 26.86 41.07
C ILE A 1042 19.52 28.04 40.13
N PRO A 1043 19.98 29.19 40.65
CA PRO A 1043 20.28 30.37 39.85
C PRO A 1043 21.30 30.13 38.74
N VAL A 1044 21.21 30.92 37.65
CA VAL A 1044 22.21 30.90 36.57
C VAL A 1044 23.53 31.55 37.01
N ASP A 1045 23.44 32.61 37.81
CA ASP A 1045 24.59 33.29 38.38
C ASP A 1045 24.96 32.68 39.75
N PRO A 1046 26.17 32.12 39.91
CA PRO A 1046 26.66 31.57 41.17
C PRO A 1046 26.68 32.55 42.35
N SER A 1047 26.68 33.87 42.11
CA SER A 1047 26.64 34.88 43.18
C SER A 1047 25.42 34.73 44.11
N TYR A 1048 24.32 34.18 43.61
CA TYR A 1048 23.09 33.94 44.37
C TYR A 1048 23.05 32.57 45.08
N TYR A 1049 24.06 31.71 44.93
CA TYR A 1049 24.00 30.34 45.49
C TYR A 1049 23.81 30.29 47.00
N SER A 1050 24.40 31.23 47.76
CA SER A 1050 24.21 31.30 49.20
C SER A 1050 22.76 31.62 49.58
N GLU A 1051 22.07 32.46 48.80
CA GLU A 1051 20.67 32.82 49.05
C GLU A 1051 19.72 31.64 48.77
N TYR A 1052 20.00 30.85 47.74
CA TYR A 1052 19.20 29.71 47.30
C TYR A 1052 19.65 28.38 47.92
N GLN A 1053 20.48 28.41 48.97
CA GLN A 1053 20.98 27.22 49.66
C GLN A 1053 21.63 26.18 48.71
N VAL A 1054 22.32 26.65 47.66
CA VAL A 1054 22.91 25.82 46.60
C VAL A 1054 24.31 25.39 46.99
N ILE A 1055 24.58 24.10 46.86
CA ILE A 1055 25.88 23.49 47.09
C ILE A 1055 26.58 23.30 45.74
N GLU A 1056 27.47 24.24 45.39
CA GLU A 1056 28.08 24.35 44.06
C GLU A 1056 28.71 23.06 43.53
N LYS A 1057 29.41 22.28 44.38
CA LYS A 1057 30.06 21.01 43.97
C LYS A 1057 29.13 19.96 43.37
N HIS A 1058 27.81 20.10 43.55
CA HIS A 1058 26.81 19.17 43.04
C HIS A 1058 26.04 19.71 41.83
N VAL A 1059 26.20 20.98 41.49
CA VAL A 1059 25.51 21.62 40.37
C VAL A 1059 26.08 21.11 39.05
N ARG A 1060 25.21 20.54 38.22
CA ARG A 1060 25.54 20.09 36.86
C ARG A 1060 24.92 20.96 35.78
N ARG A 1061 23.71 21.43 36.04
CA ARG A 1061 22.99 22.40 35.21
C ARG A 1061 22.54 23.55 36.08
N LYS A 1062 22.57 24.75 35.50
CA LYS A 1062 22.12 25.98 36.12
C LYS A 1062 20.77 26.40 35.52
N GLY A 1063 20.01 27.20 36.26
CA GLY A 1063 18.71 27.67 35.82
C GLY A 1063 17.63 26.59 35.78
N ILE A 1064 17.78 25.54 36.59
CA ILE A 1064 16.81 24.45 36.76
C ILE A 1064 16.17 24.49 38.15
N TYR A 1065 15.02 23.84 38.30
CA TYR A 1065 14.45 23.51 39.61
C TYR A 1065 14.93 22.12 40.08
N ARG A 1066 15.40 22.04 41.32
CA ARG A 1066 15.76 20.80 42.01
C ARG A 1066 14.61 19.82 41.99
N ASP A 1067 14.92 18.55 41.81
CA ASP A 1067 13.92 17.50 41.88
C ASP A 1067 13.43 17.26 43.33
N ILE A 1068 14.35 17.43 44.28
CA ILE A 1068 14.16 17.14 45.71
C ILE A 1068 14.91 18.19 46.52
N PHE A 1069 14.37 18.57 47.68
CA PHE A 1069 15.05 19.43 48.65
C PHE A 1069 15.43 18.64 49.90
N ARG A 1070 16.68 18.80 50.38
CA ARG A 1070 17.25 18.20 51.60
C ARG A 1070 17.11 16.66 51.66
N CYS A 1071 17.61 15.96 50.65
CA CYS A 1071 17.62 14.49 50.62
C CYS A 1071 18.89 13.87 51.22
N SER A 1072 18.89 12.57 51.51
CA SER A 1072 20.06 11.87 52.08
C SER A 1072 21.27 11.85 51.14
N LYS A 1073 21.06 12.02 49.82
CA LYS A 1073 22.12 12.05 48.80
C LYS A 1073 22.13 13.41 48.09
N PRO A 1074 22.87 14.43 48.59
CA PRO A 1074 22.76 15.82 48.11
C PRO A 1074 22.91 15.99 46.60
N ARG A 1075 23.72 15.16 45.94
CA ARG A 1075 23.88 15.17 44.47
C ARG A 1075 22.57 14.96 43.71
N SER A 1076 21.65 14.14 44.23
CA SER A 1076 20.38 13.82 43.60
C SER A 1076 19.43 15.03 43.52
N GLU A 1077 19.61 16.03 44.38
CA GLU A 1077 18.82 17.28 44.35
C GLU A 1077 19.04 18.07 43.05
N TYR A 1078 20.24 17.98 42.47
CA TYR A 1078 20.70 18.80 41.35
C TYR A 1078 20.54 18.10 39.98
N GLN A 1079 19.77 17.01 39.91
CA GLN A 1079 19.46 16.31 38.67
C GLN A 1079 18.27 16.98 37.97
N LEU A 1080 18.39 17.25 36.67
CA LEU A 1080 17.26 17.69 35.86
C LEU A 1080 16.31 16.50 35.64
N ARG A 1081 15.09 16.64 36.17
CA ARG A 1081 14.01 15.65 36.09
C ARG A 1081 12.66 16.31 35.74
N PRO A 1082 11.74 15.56 35.13
CA PRO A 1082 10.48 16.09 34.63
C PRO A 1082 9.41 16.32 35.72
N ASN A 1083 9.67 15.98 36.98
CA ASN A 1083 8.72 16.13 38.09
C ASN A 1083 8.30 17.59 38.35
N SER A 1084 9.20 18.52 38.03
CA SER A 1084 8.93 19.96 38.02
C SER A 1084 7.76 20.33 37.10
N CYS A 1085 7.55 19.64 35.97
CA CYS A 1085 6.39 19.85 35.09
C CYS A 1085 5.06 19.60 35.83
N ILE A 1086 5.02 18.56 36.68
CA ILE A 1086 3.85 18.25 37.51
C ILE A 1086 3.60 19.40 38.49
N ALA A 1087 4.66 19.86 39.17
CA ALA A 1087 4.57 20.94 40.14
C ALA A 1087 4.06 22.26 39.50
N ILE A 1088 4.62 22.64 38.35
CA ILE A 1088 4.21 23.85 37.60
C ILE A 1088 2.76 23.74 37.13
N ALA A 1089 2.33 22.56 36.65
CA ALA A 1089 0.96 22.35 36.20
C ALA A 1089 -0.07 22.43 37.33
N LEU A 1090 0.32 22.01 38.54
CA LEU A 1090 -0.55 22.00 39.73
C LEU A 1090 -0.64 23.36 40.43
N ALA A 1091 0.50 24.04 40.60
CA ALA A 1091 0.64 25.26 41.40
C ALA A 1091 1.63 26.24 40.73
N PRO A 1092 1.30 26.80 39.55
CA PRO A 1092 2.20 27.68 38.80
C PRO A 1092 2.60 28.96 39.58
N GLU A 1093 1.79 29.38 40.54
CA GLU A 1093 2.03 30.53 41.41
C GLU A 1093 3.22 30.36 42.37
N LEU A 1094 3.72 29.13 42.56
CA LEU A 1094 4.93 28.88 43.35
C LEU A 1094 6.21 29.34 42.64
N PHE A 1095 6.14 29.61 41.34
CA PHE A 1095 7.31 29.76 40.50
C PHE A 1095 7.45 31.17 39.90
N GLN A 1096 8.68 31.63 39.77
CA GLN A 1096 8.96 32.86 39.02
C GLN A 1096 8.90 32.63 37.50
N LYS A 1097 8.11 33.44 36.79
CA LYS A 1097 7.80 33.23 35.36
C LYS A 1097 9.05 33.05 34.48
N ASN A 1098 10.06 33.91 34.62
CA ASN A 1098 11.27 33.87 33.78
C ASN A 1098 12.12 32.62 34.05
N HIS A 1099 12.22 32.21 35.31
CA HIS A 1099 12.93 30.99 35.71
C HIS A 1099 12.26 29.74 35.14
N VAL A 1100 10.92 29.68 35.17
CA VAL A 1100 10.17 28.55 34.60
C VAL A 1100 10.32 28.46 33.10
N ILE A 1101 10.25 29.58 32.37
CA ILE A 1101 10.42 29.58 30.91
C ILE A 1101 11.78 28.98 30.54
N HIS A 1102 12.84 29.41 31.22
CA HIS A 1102 14.18 28.86 31.01
C HIS A 1102 14.26 27.38 31.39
N HIS A 1103 13.68 26.99 32.52
CA HIS A 1103 13.67 25.59 32.98
C HIS A 1103 12.90 24.66 32.03
N LEU A 1104 11.74 25.08 31.52
CA LEU A 1104 10.95 24.29 30.55
C LEU A 1104 11.70 24.14 29.22
N ALA A 1105 12.40 25.18 28.76
CA ALA A 1105 13.27 25.08 27.59
C ALA A 1105 14.41 24.05 27.81
N LEU A 1106 14.99 23.99 29.02
CA LEU A 1106 15.98 22.97 29.36
C LEU A 1106 15.38 21.57 29.42
N ILE A 1107 14.13 21.42 29.88
CA ILE A 1107 13.42 20.14 29.81
C ILE A 1107 13.21 19.72 28.36
N GLU A 1108 12.74 20.62 27.50
CA GLU A 1108 12.56 20.36 26.08
C GLU A 1108 13.87 19.92 25.40
N SER A 1109 14.95 20.67 25.58
CA SER A 1109 16.19 20.40 24.87
C SER A 1109 16.95 19.16 25.37
N ASN A 1110 16.66 18.66 26.58
CA ASN A 1110 17.47 17.59 27.21
C ASN A 1110 16.68 16.34 27.61
N LEU A 1111 15.36 16.44 27.81
CA LEU A 1111 14.51 15.31 28.20
C LEU A 1111 13.55 14.86 27.09
N MET A 1112 13.53 15.54 25.94
CA MET A 1112 12.74 15.16 24.77
C MET A 1112 13.63 15.05 23.53
N SER A 1113 13.38 14.01 22.74
CA SER A 1113 13.95 13.82 21.40
C SER A 1113 12.86 14.00 20.34
N LEU A 1114 13.26 14.09 19.07
CA LEU A 1114 12.35 14.35 17.95
C LEU A 1114 11.17 13.37 17.87
N ASN A 1115 11.40 12.08 18.18
CA ASN A 1115 10.38 11.03 18.11
C ASN A 1115 9.86 10.59 19.48
N SER A 1116 10.21 11.30 20.56
CA SER A 1116 9.80 10.92 21.91
C SER A 1116 8.28 10.95 22.04
N LEU A 1117 7.72 9.90 22.65
CA LEU A 1117 6.30 9.85 23.03
C LEU A 1117 6.08 10.44 24.44
N GLY A 1118 7.15 10.62 25.20
CA GLY A 1118 7.12 11.06 26.58
C GLY A 1118 8.33 11.91 26.95
N LEU A 1119 8.52 12.10 28.26
CA LEU A 1119 9.68 12.79 28.81
C LEU A 1119 10.63 11.81 29.48
N SER A 1120 11.91 11.90 29.15
CA SER A 1120 12.95 11.12 29.83
C SER A 1120 12.95 11.44 31.33
N THR A 1121 12.99 10.39 32.14
CA THR A 1121 12.89 10.48 33.60
C THR A 1121 14.13 11.06 34.27
N LEU A 1122 15.25 11.12 33.55
CA LEU A 1122 16.53 11.65 34.03
C LEU A 1122 17.34 12.22 32.86
N ASP A 1123 18.01 13.32 33.12
CA ASP A 1123 18.94 13.95 32.19
C ASP A 1123 20.09 13.02 31.74
N PRO A 1124 20.37 12.90 30.43
CA PRO A 1124 21.48 12.09 29.88
C PRO A 1124 22.87 12.42 30.44
N ILE A 1125 23.10 13.60 31.00
CA ILE A 1125 24.37 13.96 31.65
C ILE A 1125 24.56 13.23 33.00
N ALA A 1126 23.48 12.70 33.59
CA ALA A 1126 23.55 11.88 34.80
C ALA A 1126 24.36 10.61 34.58
N SER A 1127 25.29 10.28 35.49
CA SER A 1127 26.02 9.01 35.41
C SER A 1127 25.12 7.80 35.69
N GLU A 1128 23.98 8.07 36.31
CA GLU A 1128 22.92 7.13 36.61
C GLU A 1128 22.00 6.90 35.40
N TYR A 1129 22.14 7.68 34.32
CA TYR A 1129 21.27 7.62 33.15
C TYR A 1129 21.39 6.29 32.39
N SER A 1130 20.24 5.71 32.06
CA SER A 1130 20.09 4.59 31.15
C SER A 1130 18.80 4.72 30.35
N GLY A 1131 18.90 5.18 29.11
CA GLY A 1131 17.77 5.38 28.19
C GLY A 1131 17.10 4.09 27.70
N LYS A 1132 17.56 2.90 28.13
CA LYS A 1132 16.97 1.61 27.77
C LYS A 1132 16.55 0.84 29.02
N TYR A 1133 15.34 0.28 29.01
CA TYR A 1133 14.91 -0.72 29.97
C TYR A 1133 15.59 -2.05 29.68
N ILE A 1134 16.33 -2.58 30.66
CA ILE A 1134 17.09 -3.82 30.51
C ILE A 1134 16.73 -4.76 31.66
N GLN A 1135 16.23 -5.96 31.34
CA GLN A 1135 15.93 -6.97 32.36
C GLN A 1135 17.22 -7.67 32.83
N LEU A 1136 18.05 -8.15 31.90
CA LEU A 1136 19.25 -8.96 32.19
C LEU A 1136 20.53 -8.18 31.90
N THR A 1137 21.28 -7.81 32.94
CA THR A 1137 22.59 -7.18 32.83
C THR A 1137 23.35 -7.19 34.17
N ASP A 1138 24.68 -7.20 34.12
CA ASP A 1138 25.56 -7.09 35.30
C ASP A 1138 25.82 -5.63 35.72
N ARG A 1139 25.08 -4.66 35.17
CA ARG A 1139 25.20 -3.24 35.53
C ARG A 1139 24.23 -2.89 36.66
N PHE A 1140 24.75 -2.41 37.79
CA PHE A 1140 23.94 -1.97 38.94
C PHE A 1140 22.78 -1.04 38.55
N ASN A 1141 23.05 -0.03 37.70
CA ASN A 1141 22.07 1.00 37.31
C ASN A 1141 21.01 0.52 36.29
N ALA A 1142 21.09 -0.73 35.80
CA ALA A 1142 20.19 -1.23 34.77
C ALA A 1142 19.59 -2.61 35.07
N GLN A 1143 20.22 -3.43 35.91
CA GLN A 1143 19.79 -4.79 36.24
C GLN A 1143 18.32 -4.83 36.72
N ASP A 1144 17.54 -5.80 36.21
CA ASP A 1144 16.13 -6.02 36.53
C ASP A 1144 15.23 -4.79 36.33
N GLY A 1145 15.52 -3.97 35.33
CA GLY A 1145 14.72 -2.79 35.02
C GLY A 1145 14.94 -1.61 35.97
N PHE A 1146 16.08 -1.56 36.67
CA PHE A 1146 16.46 -0.44 37.53
C PHE A 1146 16.55 0.90 36.77
N SER A 1147 16.70 0.85 35.45
CA SER A 1147 16.76 2.02 34.57
C SER A 1147 15.41 2.72 34.33
N ILE A 1148 14.28 2.12 34.72
CA ILE A 1148 12.94 2.62 34.37
C ILE A 1148 12.68 4.08 34.77
N HIS A 1149 13.17 4.52 35.94
CA HIS A 1149 13.04 5.92 36.38
C HIS A 1149 14.34 6.72 36.24
N ASN A 1150 15.31 6.20 35.50
CA ASN A 1150 16.62 6.81 35.28
C ASN A 1150 16.95 6.93 33.79
N GLY A 1151 15.96 7.06 32.91
CA GLY A 1151 16.20 7.38 31.50
C GLY A 1151 15.08 7.02 30.55
N SER A 1152 14.24 6.03 30.88
CA SER A 1152 13.03 5.74 30.09
C SER A 1152 12.11 6.96 30.03
N GLU A 1153 11.40 7.09 28.92
CA GLU A 1153 10.53 8.21 28.59
C GLU A 1153 9.09 7.89 28.99
N PHE A 1154 8.52 8.59 29.97
CA PHE A 1154 7.13 8.34 30.39
C PHE A 1154 6.16 9.27 29.65
N VAL A 1155 5.10 8.69 29.08
CA VAL A 1155 4.16 9.42 28.21
C VAL A 1155 3.26 10.36 29.01
N PHE A 1156 2.79 9.98 30.19
CA PHE A 1156 1.93 10.85 31.02
C PHE A 1156 2.60 12.17 31.41
N LEU A 1157 3.94 12.19 31.50
CA LEU A 1157 4.70 13.40 31.81
C LEU A 1157 4.59 14.43 30.69
N LEU A 1158 4.48 14.01 29.43
CA LEU A 1158 4.22 14.91 28.32
C LEU A 1158 2.91 15.67 28.55
N GLY A 1159 1.86 14.99 29.05
CA GLY A 1159 0.61 15.63 29.44
C GLY A 1159 0.82 16.74 30.49
N TYR A 1160 1.63 16.49 31.52
CA TYR A 1160 1.96 17.52 32.52
C TYR A 1160 2.84 18.65 31.98
N TYR A 1161 3.78 18.36 31.10
CA TYR A 1161 4.58 19.39 30.42
C TYR A 1161 3.71 20.31 29.57
N LEU A 1162 2.79 19.75 28.78
CA LEU A 1162 1.84 20.52 28.00
C LEU A 1162 0.93 21.38 28.89
N LYS A 1163 0.44 20.84 30.01
CA LYS A 1163 -0.31 21.62 31.01
C LYS A 1163 0.53 22.73 31.63
N ALA A 1164 1.79 22.48 31.95
CA ALA A 1164 2.71 23.48 32.48
C ALA A 1164 2.95 24.63 31.48
N LEU A 1165 3.20 24.30 30.21
CA LEU A 1165 3.31 25.28 29.13
C LEU A 1165 2.07 26.17 29.03
N LEU A 1166 0.87 25.59 29.04
CA LEU A 1166 -0.39 26.34 29.01
C LEU A 1166 -0.54 27.28 30.21
N LYS A 1167 -0.14 26.86 31.41
CA LYS A 1167 -0.24 27.70 32.63
C LYS A 1167 0.72 28.90 32.60
N ILE A 1168 1.92 28.72 32.05
CA ILE A 1168 2.99 29.74 32.07
C ILE A 1168 2.83 30.75 30.94
N HIS A 1169 2.59 30.28 29.71
CA HIS A 1169 2.46 31.16 28.55
C HIS A 1169 1.07 31.75 28.39
N LYS A 1170 0.04 31.17 29.01
CA LYS A 1170 -1.35 31.63 28.89
C LYS A 1170 -1.71 31.90 27.41
N GLN A 1171 -2.00 33.17 27.06
CA GLN A 1171 -2.54 33.61 25.77
C GLN A 1171 -1.52 33.58 24.61
N ASP A 1172 -0.23 33.35 24.89
CA ASP A 1172 0.84 33.52 23.90
C ASP A 1172 1.28 32.22 23.20
N ILE A 1173 0.75 31.05 23.59
CA ILE A 1173 1.07 29.80 22.91
C ILE A 1173 0.30 29.67 21.60
N LYS A 1174 1.06 29.56 20.51
CA LYS A 1174 0.58 29.18 19.19
C LYS A 1174 0.13 27.72 19.20
N LYS A 1175 -1.09 27.45 18.70
CA LYS A 1175 -1.65 26.08 18.65
C LYS A 1175 -0.74 25.12 17.88
N GLU A 1176 -0.06 25.64 16.87
CA GLU A 1176 0.90 24.91 16.03
C GLU A 1176 2.04 24.29 16.86
N ILE A 1177 2.53 25.00 17.88
CA ILE A 1177 3.58 24.51 18.78
C ILE A 1177 3.03 23.36 19.64
N PHE A 1178 1.81 23.51 20.17
CA PHE A 1178 1.16 22.47 20.95
C PHE A 1178 0.93 21.19 20.11
N TYR A 1179 0.50 21.35 18.86
CA TYR A 1179 0.31 20.23 17.93
C TYR A 1179 1.62 19.57 17.49
N ALA A 1180 2.73 20.32 17.44
CA ALA A 1180 4.04 19.76 17.11
C ALA A 1180 4.45 18.66 18.12
N TYR A 1181 4.24 18.90 19.42
CA TYR A 1181 4.51 17.89 20.46
C TYR A 1181 3.60 16.65 20.38
N LEU A 1182 2.39 16.79 19.80
CA LEU A 1182 1.45 15.68 19.62
C LEU A 1182 1.65 14.90 18.32
N ALA A 1183 2.54 15.35 17.42
CA ALA A 1183 2.77 14.67 16.15
C ALA A 1183 3.30 13.22 16.31
N PRO A 1184 4.28 12.94 17.18
CA PRO A 1184 4.72 11.56 17.45
C PRO A 1184 3.60 10.68 18.05
N ILE A 1185 2.81 11.25 18.98
CA ILE A 1185 1.64 10.58 19.59
C ILE A 1185 0.63 10.18 18.51
N LYS A 1186 0.33 11.08 17.57
CA LYS A 1186 -0.59 10.83 16.46
C LYS A 1186 -0.09 9.73 15.53
N GLN A 1187 1.21 9.70 15.24
CA GLN A 1187 1.80 8.63 14.44
C GLN A 1187 1.71 7.29 15.17
N HIS A 1188 2.02 7.26 16.47
CA HIS A 1188 1.94 6.06 17.27
C HIS A 1188 0.51 5.51 17.36
N LEU A 1189 -0.49 6.37 17.62
CA LEU A 1189 -1.90 5.97 17.69
C LEU A 1189 -2.42 5.37 16.37
N LYS A 1190 -1.96 5.86 15.21
CA LYS A 1190 -2.32 5.25 13.91
C LYS A 1190 -1.86 3.80 13.77
N GLU A 1191 -0.77 3.45 14.43
CA GLU A 1191 -0.18 2.11 14.32
C GLU A 1191 -0.63 1.17 15.45
N TYR A 1192 -0.79 1.69 16.68
CA TYR A 1192 -1.01 0.87 17.87
C TYR A 1192 -2.39 1.03 18.51
N TYR A 1193 -3.18 2.05 18.11
CA TYR A 1193 -4.50 2.37 18.66
C TYR A 1193 -4.53 2.55 20.18
N SER A 1194 -3.37 2.86 20.77
CA SER A 1194 -3.11 2.93 22.20
C SER A 1194 -1.88 3.81 22.48
N LEU A 1195 -1.64 4.17 23.74
CA LEU A 1195 -0.38 4.77 24.19
C LEU A 1195 0.27 3.92 25.27
N PRO A 1196 1.60 3.72 25.22
CA PRO A 1196 2.30 3.01 26.27
C PRO A 1196 2.40 3.83 27.56
N ASP A 1197 2.76 3.18 28.65
CA ASP A 1197 3.15 3.85 29.91
C ASP A 1197 4.50 4.58 29.75
N PHE A 1198 5.49 3.89 29.16
CA PHE A 1198 6.79 4.44 28.85
C PHE A 1198 7.37 3.88 27.53
N THR A 1199 8.39 4.56 27.02
CA THR A 1199 9.25 4.13 25.93
C THR A 1199 10.71 4.13 26.37
N ASP A 1200 11.54 3.40 25.64
CA ASP A 1200 12.99 3.62 25.66
C ASP A 1200 13.31 4.94 24.92
N TYR A 1201 14.59 5.28 24.87
CA TYR A 1201 15.10 6.51 24.26
C TYR A 1201 14.56 6.74 22.84
N ASN A 1202 14.13 7.99 22.58
CA ASN A 1202 13.63 8.47 21.29
C ASN A 1202 12.37 7.73 20.81
N GLY A 1203 11.45 7.41 21.73
CA GLY A 1203 10.17 6.78 21.41
C GLY A 1203 10.24 5.30 21.02
N GLN A 1204 11.37 4.61 21.23
CA GLN A 1204 11.46 3.18 20.98
C GLN A 1204 10.56 2.39 21.93
N LEU A 1205 9.74 1.49 21.39
CA LEU A 1205 8.88 0.66 22.23
C LEU A 1205 9.69 -0.35 23.01
N SER A 1206 9.55 -0.30 24.33
CA SER A 1206 10.08 -1.33 25.22
C SER A 1206 9.15 -2.56 25.20
N GLU A 1207 9.74 -3.75 25.18
CA GLU A 1207 9.00 -5.01 25.28
C GLU A 1207 8.27 -5.16 26.63
N PHE A 1208 8.78 -4.45 27.65
CA PHE A 1208 8.28 -4.50 29.03
C PHE A 1208 7.28 -3.39 29.35
N ALA A 1209 7.10 -2.43 28.45
CA ALA A 1209 6.12 -1.37 28.60
C ALA A 1209 4.69 -1.90 28.53
N GLN A 1210 3.81 -1.39 29.40
CA GLN A 1210 2.39 -1.60 29.25
C GLN A 1210 1.95 -0.89 27.96
N LYS A 1211 1.58 -1.66 26.94
CA LYS A 1211 1.19 -1.16 25.62
C LYS A 1211 -0.05 -0.26 25.62
N SER A 1212 -0.83 -0.26 26.71
CA SER A 1212 -2.01 0.60 26.92
C SER A 1212 -2.04 1.15 28.33
N SER A 1213 -1.57 2.39 28.50
CA SER A 1213 -1.56 3.11 29.76
C SER A 1213 -2.72 4.08 29.89
N ILE A 1214 -3.54 3.77 30.89
CA ILE A 1214 -4.67 4.57 31.35
C ILE A 1214 -4.22 5.99 31.73
N LEU A 1215 -3.11 6.07 32.47
CA LEU A 1215 -2.56 7.33 32.95
C LEU A 1215 -2.11 8.22 31.79
N SER A 1216 -1.36 7.68 30.84
CA SER A 1216 -0.87 8.41 29.67
C SER A 1216 -2.00 9.02 28.84
N ILE A 1217 -3.04 8.21 28.57
CA ILE A 1217 -4.22 8.64 27.81
C ILE A 1217 -4.99 9.74 28.56
N ALA A 1218 -5.23 9.54 29.86
CA ALA A 1218 -5.99 10.48 30.69
C ALA A 1218 -5.31 11.86 30.75
N LEU A 1219 -3.99 11.91 30.96
CA LEU A 1219 -3.28 13.17 31.12
C LEU A 1219 -3.14 13.94 29.80
N LEU A 1220 -2.96 13.24 28.69
CA LEU A 1220 -2.99 13.87 27.37
C LEU A 1220 -4.39 14.41 27.06
N LYS A 1221 -5.45 13.64 27.36
CA LYS A 1221 -6.84 14.11 27.22
C LYS A 1221 -7.09 15.37 28.06
N GLU A 1222 -6.63 15.39 29.31
CA GLU A 1222 -6.73 16.59 30.15
C GLU A 1222 -6.00 17.80 29.55
N ALA A 1223 -4.78 17.62 29.03
CA ALA A 1223 -4.02 18.71 28.42
C ALA A 1223 -4.73 19.27 27.17
N ILE A 1224 -5.32 18.39 26.36
CA ILE A 1224 -6.09 18.75 25.17
C ILE A 1224 -7.37 19.49 25.56
N PHE A 1225 -8.10 18.99 26.56
CA PHE A 1225 -9.30 19.66 27.07
C PHE A 1225 -8.97 21.05 27.61
N ASP A 1226 -7.88 21.17 28.39
CA ASP A 1226 -7.44 22.45 28.94
C ASP A 1226 -7.08 23.44 27.79
N LEU A 1227 -6.52 22.98 26.66
CA LEU A 1227 -6.28 23.81 25.45
C LEU A 1227 -7.58 24.28 24.77
N GLU A 1228 -8.57 23.39 24.64
CA GLU A 1228 -9.86 23.70 24.02
C GLU A 1228 -10.66 24.69 24.85
N GLU A 1229 -10.77 24.47 26.16
CA GLU A 1229 -11.43 25.38 27.10
C GLU A 1229 -10.77 26.77 27.06
N PHE A 1230 -9.43 26.80 26.98
CA PHE A 1230 -8.67 28.03 26.84
C PHE A 1230 -8.96 28.75 25.52
N SER A 1231 -9.07 28.02 24.41
CA SER A 1231 -9.42 28.58 23.10
C SER A 1231 -10.83 29.16 23.06
N GLN A 1232 -11.80 28.51 23.69
CA GLN A 1232 -13.19 28.99 23.74
C GLN A 1232 -13.33 30.25 24.61
N LYS A 1233 -12.55 30.36 25.70
CA LYS A 1233 -12.49 31.56 26.53
C LYS A 1233 -11.83 32.76 25.86
N LEU A 1234 -11.04 32.56 24.81
CA LEU A 1234 -10.47 33.63 23.97
C LEU A 1234 -11.41 34.11 22.87
N GLN A 1235 -12.34 33.24 22.42
CA GLN A 1235 -13.35 33.59 21.42
C GLN A 1235 -14.57 34.31 22.01
N LYS A 1236 -14.83 34.13 23.31
CA LYS A 1236 -15.79 34.91 24.09
C LYS A 1236 -15.13 36.15 24.64
#